data_AF-A0A9E2TVQ9-F1
#
_entry.id   AF-A0A9E2TVQ9-F1
#
_cell.length_a   1.000
_cell.length_b   1.000
_cell.length_c   1.000
_cell.angle_alpha   90.00
_cell.angle_beta   90.00
_cell.angle_gamma   90.00
#
_symmetry.space_group_name_H-M   'P 1'
#
loop_
_entity.id
_entity.type
_entity.pdbx_description
1 polymer ?
#
loop_
_entity_poly.entity_id
_entity_poly.type
_entity_poly.pdbx_seq_one_letter_code
_entity_poly.pdbx_strand_id
1 'polypeptide(L)'
;MKLNSANQLYGMLLGTVVLFCSVPLAASTNPEDCLCEFGVQYMSVRYDGPQGATVKVYATRNQRDFVQQFENVDNGEVLFIDKSDFLKGSVKTKTYLVVEGEPESEVSYHTSCSEDILNQTKGYFTVTAFQDAFGNACANELGLTATIKHNQCYGEVHGEIALSISGGSSPYEILWADGSSDLIRADLGNGNYQVSVSDFMGNSVDTTFIISSPDHLQIAGEISVAGCGESDGGAIELSISGGVAPYQILWSTGDTTPSIKTLPGGTYNVEVIDSNGCGVSDAYEIPQRSPISVQIEQNNCQDGKLIAVVDGGDSPYNYFWSTGESGAAIAVSEPGEYWLSVIDASGCEGYDTLTIDQLNLIEASAEFNTPSCFGGSDGAILLSVSGDPSQYEYVWSNGETTRDLTNVESGTYQVTITATDGSSCSREFSFTLPDAQATSVYATVTQINCLGLGSITLDSLVGSGPFEIEWSTGETTSSIDNLNTGSYGLIITDSHGCEVSRNFTIMEYQPLQVSIDYDFCVNSSLRAIVRGGTGPYTYTWNGVSGNYSMIPEAIGTYEMVVTDSQGCKDSSTVEITDIFTPLNISGTTTQLTCDDPASGSIDLSVSGGEGPYTYVWSNGATGPSISGLTSGYYEVKVTDQKGCEKSRLFSIRPLEIMSLTTDVTMPGCEDGDGAISVSVAGGTAPYTFQWDGGMTGESISNLTAGVYSLTVDDAAGCQVVESFTLMLSDTCEVPDPDKPAGESCCDGKVSQLSLEYQGTVSGYVKVVQKIDGQTVFAEKVSPGGVFTLHGQDRKGTLGPEIIIYVDGNNAAQFHTSCSEPIGPGSVSGDFLVLSGESRNGGALCPVDEKTSVQTMEYNLYPNPYVGEGKLKVKFSPNEEKSISVRLYDLTGKLRASMNKEYAPSQTLMDISEITTELSRGQYLVKFKIGSQEHIERLIIQ
;
A
#
# COMPACT_ATOMS: atom_id res chain seq x y z
N MET A 1 41.10 15.44 5.76
CA MET A 1 40.24 16.35 4.99
C MET A 1 39.03 15.57 4.52
N LYS A 2 37.82 16.12 4.69
CA LYS A 2 36.72 15.85 3.75
C LYS A 2 36.72 17.04 2.79
N LEU A 3 36.90 16.80 1.49
CA LEU A 3 36.30 17.53 0.38
C LEU A 3 36.67 16.86 -0.96
N ASN A 4 35.59 16.39 -1.60
CA ASN A 4 35.24 15.89 -2.94
C ASN A 4 36.10 14.92 -3.80
N SER A 5 35.35 14.06 -4.51
CA SER A 5 35.66 13.20 -5.67
C SER A 5 37.06 12.58 -5.70
N ALA A 6 37.34 11.80 -4.66
CA ALA A 6 38.67 11.49 -4.14
C ALA A 6 39.58 10.63 -5.05
N ASN A 7 40.44 11.32 -5.79
CA ASN A 7 41.90 11.23 -5.67
C ASN A 7 42.56 9.84 -5.82
N GLN A 8 42.92 9.52 -7.06
CA GLN A 8 43.96 8.56 -7.44
C GLN A 8 45.32 8.88 -6.79
N LEU A 9 46.19 7.86 -6.56
CA LEU A 9 47.52 7.77 -7.22
C LEU A 9 48.31 6.49 -6.86
N TYR A 10 49.13 6.05 -7.83
CA TYR A 10 50.11 4.96 -7.85
C TYR A 10 51.36 5.19 -6.95
N GLY A 11 52.02 4.11 -6.49
CA GLY A 11 53.42 4.14 -6.02
C GLY A 11 53.95 2.91 -5.25
N MET A 12 55.14 2.45 -5.64
CA MET A 12 55.94 1.27 -5.24
C MET A 12 56.19 0.94 -3.74
N LEU A 13 56.32 -0.37 -3.48
CA LEU A 13 57.23 -1.14 -2.58
C LEU A 13 57.80 -0.50 -1.29
N LEU A 14 57.52 -1.15 -0.15
CA LEU A 14 58.46 -1.58 0.93
C LEU A 14 57.64 -2.12 2.12
N GLY A 15 58.01 -3.27 2.70
CA GLY A 15 57.61 -3.60 4.09
C GLY A 15 57.16 -5.04 4.34
N THR A 16 58.04 -5.79 5.00
CA THR A 16 58.03 -7.24 5.23
C THR A 16 57.48 -7.62 6.62
N VAL A 17 57.09 -8.89 6.78
CA VAL A 17 57.17 -9.77 7.98
C VAL A 17 55.93 -9.93 8.89
N VAL A 18 55.31 -11.13 8.73
CA VAL A 18 55.03 -12.22 9.70
C VAL A 18 54.46 -11.90 11.09
N LEU A 19 53.42 -12.63 11.50
CA LEU A 19 53.32 -13.19 12.86
C LEU A 19 52.53 -14.51 12.90
N PHE A 20 53.14 -15.47 13.59
CA PHE A 20 52.76 -16.85 13.85
C PHE A 20 51.51 -17.00 14.73
N CYS A 21 50.88 -18.18 14.69
CA CYS A 21 50.37 -18.80 15.92
C CYS A 21 50.69 -20.29 15.97
N SER A 22 51.07 -20.70 17.18
CA SER A 22 51.76 -21.92 17.58
C SER A 22 50.84 -22.89 18.33
N VAL A 23 50.96 -24.19 17.98
CA VAL A 23 50.73 -25.51 18.64
C VAL A 23 50.60 -25.57 20.20
N PRO A 24 50.25 -26.72 20.88
CA PRO A 24 49.45 -27.95 20.56
C PRO A 24 48.55 -28.52 21.73
N LEU A 25 47.73 -29.54 21.40
CA LEU A 25 47.32 -30.77 22.14
C LEU A 25 46.84 -30.77 23.62
N ALA A 26 45.65 -31.37 23.84
CA ALA A 26 45.27 -32.09 25.07
C ALA A 26 44.61 -33.44 24.72
N ALA A 27 44.99 -34.48 25.47
CA ALA A 27 44.73 -35.90 25.24
C ALA A 27 43.46 -36.43 25.95
N SER A 28 42.89 -37.53 25.43
CA SER A 28 42.05 -38.54 26.15
C SER A 28 41.34 -39.44 25.10
N THR A 29 41.85 -40.64 24.77
CA THR A 29 41.61 -41.98 25.37
C THR A 29 40.24 -42.64 25.10
N ASN A 30 40.26 -43.64 24.19
CA ASN A 30 39.45 -44.89 24.12
C ASN A 30 38.08 -44.88 23.37
N PRO A 31 37.63 -46.03 22.79
CA PRO A 31 38.15 -46.68 21.58
C PRO A 31 37.01 -47.20 20.66
N GLU A 32 36.63 -46.48 19.61
CA GLU A 32 35.96 -47.05 18.41
C GLU A 32 36.35 -46.37 17.09
N ASP A 33 37.30 -45.43 17.10
CA ASP A 33 37.80 -44.77 15.89
C ASP A 33 39.22 -45.23 15.56
N CYS A 34 39.32 -46.44 14.99
CA CYS A 34 40.47 -46.82 14.17
C CYS A 34 40.04 -46.87 12.69
N LEU A 35 39.54 -45.74 12.21
CA LEU A 35 39.73 -45.38 10.80
C LEU A 35 41.23 -45.16 10.62
N CYS A 36 41.86 -45.97 9.77
CA CYS A 36 43.17 -45.65 9.23
C CYS A 36 43.05 -44.34 8.44
N GLU A 37 43.26 -43.22 9.14
CA GLU A 37 43.65 -41.94 8.58
C GLU A 37 45.03 -42.09 7.94
N PHE A 38 45.03 -42.45 6.66
CA PHE A 38 46.03 -42.03 5.68
C PHE A 38 45.29 -42.05 4.33
N GLY A 39 44.63 -41.00 3.86
CA GLY A 39 44.81 -39.57 4.14
C GLY A 39 45.07 -38.88 2.82
N VAL A 40 44.05 -38.75 1.97
CA VAL A 40 44.09 -37.82 0.83
C VAL A 40 43.18 -36.65 1.22
N GLN A 41 43.76 -35.66 1.91
CA GLN A 41 43.03 -34.49 2.42
C GLN A 41 42.65 -33.48 1.33
N TYR A 42 43.25 -33.57 0.15
CA TYR A 42 43.02 -32.65 -0.96
C TYR A 42 42.86 -33.43 -2.26
N MET A 43 41.91 -33.01 -3.09
CA MET A 43 41.94 -33.37 -4.50
C MET A 43 42.73 -32.29 -5.23
N SER A 44 43.79 -32.67 -5.93
CA SER A 44 44.49 -31.76 -6.83
C SER A 44 43.95 -31.93 -8.24
N VAL A 45 43.47 -30.84 -8.82
CA VAL A 45 43.08 -30.79 -10.21
C VAL A 45 44.01 -29.81 -10.91
N ARG A 46 44.68 -30.27 -11.98
CA ARG A 46 45.43 -29.38 -12.84
C ARG A 46 44.49 -28.80 -13.88
N TYR A 47 44.40 -27.47 -13.93
CA TYR A 47 43.68 -26.78 -14.99
C TYR A 47 44.62 -26.57 -16.17
N ASP A 48 44.29 -27.14 -17.32
CA ASP A 48 45.04 -26.97 -18.56
C ASP A 48 44.19 -26.24 -19.62
N GLY A 49 43.69 -25.03 -19.31
CA GLY A 49 42.86 -24.18 -20.19
C GLY A 49 43.37 -22.74 -20.34
N PRO A 50 42.62 -21.81 -20.98
CA PRO A 50 43.07 -20.43 -21.25
C PRO A 50 43.39 -19.63 -19.97
N GLN A 51 44.40 -18.75 -20.05
CA GLN A 51 44.89 -17.90 -18.94
C GLN A 51 43.91 -16.80 -18.53
N GLY A 52 43.88 -16.46 -17.23
CA GLY A 52 42.98 -15.45 -16.66
C GLY A 52 41.52 -15.89 -16.50
N ALA A 53 41.24 -17.20 -16.50
CA ALA A 53 39.88 -17.73 -16.44
C ALA A 53 39.28 -17.70 -15.01
N THR A 54 37.95 -17.62 -14.92
CA THR A 54 37.23 -17.84 -13.66
C THR A 54 36.67 -19.25 -13.61
N VAL A 55 37.14 -20.05 -12.65
CA VAL A 55 36.77 -21.45 -12.45
C VAL A 55 35.86 -21.57 -11.24
N LYS A 56 34.68 -22.16 -11.41
CA LYS A 56 33.71 -22.45 -10.34
C LYS A 56 33.59 -23.96 -10.13
N VAL A 57 33.72 -24.38 -8.89
CA VAL A 57 33.54 -25.78 -8.47
C VAL A 57 32.19 -25.91 -7.78
N TYR A 58 31.37 -26.82 -8.29
CA TYR A 58 30.06 -27.13 -7.72
C TYR A 58 30.08 -28.53 -7.12
N ALA A 59 29.63 -28.65 -5.88
CA ALA A 59 29.32 -29.93 -5.29
C ALA A 59 27.83 -29.97 -4.93
N THR A 60 27.12 -30.95 -5.48
CA THR A 60 25.69 -31.12 -5.21
C THR A 60 25.50 -32.17 -4.12
N ARG A 61 24.87 -31.77 -3.02
CA ARG A 61 24.35 -32.69 -2.01
C ARG A 61 22.88 -32.35 -1.76
N ASN A 62 21.96 -33.23 -2.18
CA ASN A 62 20.52 -33.11 -1.93
C ASN A 62 19.94 -31.70 -2.22
N GLN A 63 20.20 -31.17 -3.43
CA GLN A 63 19.62 -29.92 -3.96
C GLN A 63 19.87 -28.64 -3.13
N ARG A 64 21.05 -28.53 -2.51
CA ARG A 64 21.67 -27.22 -2.25
C ARG A 64 23.04 -27.19 -2.93
N ASP A 65 23.31 -26.11 -3.65
CA ASP A 65 24.56 -25.94 -4.37
C ASP A 65 25.55 -25.23 -3.45
N PHE A 66 26.68 -25.88 -3.19
CA PHE A 66 27.84 -25.24 -2.59
C PHE A 66 28.82 -24.91 -3.71
N VAL A 67 29.25 -23.64 -3.76
CA VAL A 67 30.11 -23.12 -4.82
C VAL A 67 31.38 -22.56 -4.19
N GLN A 68 32.52 -23.02 -4.69
CA GLN A 68 33.81 -22.38 -4.46
C GLN A 68 34.33 -21.83 -5.79
N GLN A 69 34.71 -20.56 -5.80
CA GLN A 69 35.11 -19.83 -7.01
C GLN A 69 36.57 -19.39 -6.93
N PHE A 70 37.29 -19.57 -8.03
CA PHE A 70 38.67 -19.12 -8.24
C PHE A 70 38.68 -18.18 -9.46
N GLU A 71 39.22 -16.98 -9.33
CA GLU A 71 39.28 -15.98 -10.41
C GLU A 71 40.73 -15.76 -10.87
N ASN A 72 40.92 -15.48 -12.16
CA ASN A 72 42.21 -15.26 -12.81
C ASN A 72 43.17 -16.48 -12.75
N VAL A 73 42.66 -17.68 -13.00
CA VAL A 73 43.44 -18.94 -13.02
C VAL A 73 44.19 -19.09 -14.34
N ASP A 74 45.47 -19.48 -14.28
CA ASP A 74 46.33 -19.65 -15.45
C ASP A 74 46.49 -21.12 -15.90
N ASN A 75 46.83 -21.33 -17.17
CA ASN A 75 47.11 -22.65 -17.75
C ASN A 75 48.22 -23.40 -16.99
N GLY A 76 47.95 -24.63 -16.57
CA GLY A 76 48.84 -25.50 -15.80
C GLY A 76 48.75 -25.31 -14.28
N GLU A 77 47.93 -24.38 -13.78
CA GLU A 77 47.79 -24.14 -12.35
C GLU A 77 47.08 -25.30 -11.65
N VAL A 78 47.58 -25.69 -10.47
CA VAL A 78 47.03 -26.78 -9.68
C VAL A 78 46.10 -26.21 -8.62
N LEU A 79 44.82 -26.52 -8.77
CA LEU A 79 43.79 -26.14 -7.82
C LEU A 79 43.66 -27.22 -6.76
N PHE A 80 43.77 -26.80 -5.50
CA PHE A 80 43.58 -27.69 -4.35
C PHE A 80 42.18 -27.49 -3.80
N ILE A 81 41.38 -28.55 -3.87
CA ILE A 81 40.02 -28.54 -3.34
C ILE A 81 40.07 -29.25 -1.99
N ASP A 82 39.77 -28.50 -0.93
CA ASP A 82 39.70 -29.04 0.42
C ASP A 82 38.42 -29.88 0.56
N LYS A 83 38.60 -31.15 0.92
CA LYS A 83 37.50 -32.11 1.03
C LYS A 83 36.74 -32.00 2.36
N SER A 84 37.27 -31.26 3.34
CA SER A 84 36.72 -31.17 4.69
C SER A 84 35.39 -30.41 4.78
N ASP A 85 35.14 -29.46 3.86
CA ASP A 85 33.83 -28.77 3.74
C ASP A 85 32.74 -29.68 3.13
N PHE A 86 33.10 -30.79 2.49
CA PHE A 86 32.20 -31.66 1.73
C PHE A 86 31.87 -33.01 2.41
N LEU A 87 32.43 -33.31 3.59
CA LEU A 87 32.32 -34.65 4.21
C LEU A 87 31.83 -34.65 5.67
N LYS A 88 30.53 -34.91 5.83
CA LYS A 88 29.99 -35.75 6.93
C LYS A 88 28.94 -36.70 6.35
N GLY A 89 29.29 -37.97 6.21
CA GLY A 89 28.35 -39.07 5.93
C GLY A 89 28.31 -39.56 4.48
N SER A 90 28.44 -40.87 4.34
CA SER A 90 28.57 -41.72 3.14
C SER A 90 27.39 -41.66 2.17
N VAL A 91 27.47 -40.86 1.11
CA VAL A 91 26.59 -40.96 -0.08
C VAL A 91 27.33 -40.40 -1.31
N LYS A 92 27.11 -41.02 -2.48
CA LYS A 92 27.61 -40.62 -3.82
C LYS A 92 27.44 -39.11 -4.08
N THR A 93 28.53 -38.35 -4.06
CA THR A 93 28.57 -36.95 -4.51
C THR A 93 29.04 -36.89 -5.97
N LYS A 94 28.33 -36.12 -6.80
CA LYS A 94 28.83 -35.69 -8.12
C LYS A 94 29.43 -34.30 -7.96
N THR A 95 30.66 -34.14 -8.40
CA THR A 95 31.37 -32.85 -8.43
C THR A 95 31.49 -32.39 -9.86
N TYR A 96 31.17 -31.12 -10.12
CA TYR A 96 31.25 -30.53 -11.44
C TYR A 96 32.27 -29.38 -11.42
N LEU A 97 33.03 -29.25 -12.50
CA LEU A 97 33.99 -28.16 -12.72
C LEU A 97 33.51 -27.37 -13.93
N VAL A 98 33.34 -26.06 -13.75
CA VAL A 98 32.84 -25.17 -14.80
C VAL A 98 33.80 -23.99 -14.95
N VAL A 99 34.13 -23.67 -16.21
CA VAL A 99 34.84 -22.43 -16.58
C VAL A 99 33.78 -21.47 -17.13
N GLU A 100 33.66 -20.28 -16.55
CA GLU A 100 32.63 -19.33 -17.01
C GLU A 100 32.84 -18.95 -18.48
N GLY A 101 31.80 -19.16 -19.31
CA GLY A 101 31.80 -18.82 -20.73
C GLY A 101 31.78 -20.01 -21.70
N GLU A 102 31.93 -21.26 -21.21
CA GLU A 102 31.93 -22.49 -22.02
C GLU A 102 31.03 -23.58 -21.41
N PRO A 103 30.48 -24.55 -22.19
CA PRO A 103 29.53 -25.55 -21.69
C PRO A 103 30.15 -26.55 -20.69
N GLU A 104 29.33 -26.99 -19.71
CA GLU A 104 29.74 -27.84 -18.57
C GLU A 104 30.37 -29.17 -18.99
N SER A 105 31.51 -29.55 -18.40
CA SER A 105 32.10 -30.90 -18.57
C SER A 105 31.88 -31.74 -17.31
N GLU A 106 31.11 -32.83 -17.44
CA GLU A 106 30.80 -33.72 -16.32
C GLU A 106 31.92 -34.77 -16.14
N VAL A 107 32.63 -34.70 -15.01
CA VAL A 107 33.55 -35.77 -14.58
C VAL A 107 32.95 -36.46 -13.35
N SER A 108 32.41 -37.67 -13.54
CA SER A 108 31.78 -38.45 -12.46
C SER A 108 32.69 -39.59 -11.99
N TYR A 109 33.01 -39.65 -10.69
CA TYR A 109 33.74 -40.76 -10.07
C TYR A 109 32.81 -41.64 -9.24
N HIS A 110 33.08 -42.94 -9.18
CA HIS A 110 32.40 -43.90 -8.31
C HIS A 110 33.45 -44.61 -7.43
N THR A 111 33.29 -44.53 -6.10
CA THR A 111 34.22 -45.13 -5.14
C THR A 111 33.75 -46.54 -4.75
N SER A 112 34.31 -47.57 -5.37
CA SER A 112 34.30 -48.94 -4.81
C SER A 112 35.64 -49.61 -5.08
N CYS A 113 36.28 -50.03 -4.00
CA CYS A 113 37.64 -50.56 -3.95
C CYS A 113 37.82 -51.86 -4.76
N SER A 114 38.65 -51.81 -5.79
CA SER A 114 39.81 -52.70 -5.99
C SER A 114 40.52 -52.23 -7.26
N GLU A 115 41.84 -52.23 -7.18
CA GLU A 115 42.85 -51.72 -8.12
C GLU A 115 42.41 -51.62 -9.59
N ASP A 116 42.36 -50.38 -10.11
CA ASP A 116 42.57 -49.98 -11.51
C ASP A 116 41.83 -48.65 -11.81
N ILE A 117 42.39 -47.51 -11.40
CA ILE A 117 42.10 -46.23 -12.08
C ILE A 117 43.40 -45.46 -12.30
N LEU A 118 43.96 -45.68 -13.48
CA LEU A 118 45.03 -44.91 -14.12
C LEU A 118 44.50 -43.54 -14.59
N ASN A 119 45.38 -42.52 -14.60
CA ASN A 119 45.16 -41.15 -15.12
C ASN A 119 44.03 -41.04 -16.16
N GLN A 120 42.93 -40.39 -15.80
CA GLN A 120 41.92 -40.00 -16.77
C GLN A 120 41.98 -38.48 -17.00
N THR A 121 42.17 -38.10 -18.26
CA THR A 121 42.10 -36.72 -18.73
C THR A 121 40.77 -36.55 -19.46
N LYS A 122 39.97 -35.55 -19.07
CA LYS A 122 38.75 -35.18 -19.79
C LYS A 122 38.67 -33.66 -19.87
N GLY A 123 38.76 -33.13 -21.09
CA GLY A 123 38.78 -31.69 -21.33
C GLY A 123 39.99 -31.02 -20.67
N TYR A 124 39.77 -29.82 -20.12
CA TYR A 124 40.78 -28.96 -19.50
C TYR A 124 41.31 -29.47 -18.13
N PHE A 125 41.05 -30.72 -17.74
CA PHE A 125 41.38 -31.23 -16.40
C PHE A 125 41.96 -32.66 -16.43
N THR A 126 42.98 -32.93 -15.59
CA THR A 126 43.56 -34.26 -15.35
C THR A 126 43.57 -34.62 -13.86
N VAL A 127 43.25 -35.89 -13.52
CA VAL A 127 43.19 -36.40 -12.13
C VAL A 127 44.06 -37.65 -11.96
N THR A 128 44.81 -37.75 -10.85
CA THR A 128 45.76 -38.85 -10.56
C THR A 128 45.63 -39.36 -9.11
N ALA A 129 45.74 -40.69 -8.89
CA ALA A 129 45.83 -41.35 -7.57
C ALA A 129 46.79 -42.58 -7.61
N PHE A 130 47.36 -43.07 -6.48
CA PHE A 130 48.40 -44.13 -6.41
C PHE A 130 48.05 -45.34 -5.49
N GLN A 131 48.63 -46.54 -5.74
CA GLN A 131 48.36 -47.83 -5.04
C GLN A 131 49.63 -48.67 -4.69
N ASP A 132 49.54 -49.66 -3.77
CA ASP A 132 50.64 -50.33 -3.03
C ASP A 132 50.97 -51.80 -3.44
N ALA A 133 51.81 -52.54 -2.68
CA ALA A 133 52.78 -53.56 -3.18
C ALA A 133 52.52 -55.07 -2.84
N PHE A 134 53.03 -56.02 -3.67
CA PHE A 134 53.51 -57.43 -3.42
C PHE A 134 52.80 -58.70 -4.06
N GLY A 135 53.15 -59.17 -5.29
CA GLY A 135 52.54 -60.38 -5.97
C GLY A 135 53.29 -61.76 -5.99
N ASN A 136 52.59 -62.91 -6.31
CA ASN A 136 53.00 -64.18 -7.06
C ASN A 136 52.09 -65.48 -6.92
N ALA A 137 52.19 -66.53 -7.82
CA ALA A 137 51.24 -67.68 -8.16
C ALA A 137 51.80 -69.17 -8.36
N CYS A 138 50.97 -70.25 -8.69
CA CYS A 138 51.35 -71.65 -9.23
C CYS A 138 50.23 -72.68 -9.77
N ALA A 139 50.57 -73.55 -10.80
CA ALA A 139 50.18 -74.96 -11.24
C ALA A 139 49.34 -75.33 -12.54
N ASN A 140 49.71 -76.44 -13.26
CA ASN A 140 49.45 -76.90 -14.69
C ASN A 140 48.05 -77.49 -15.09
N GLU A 141 47.43 -76.98 -16.18
CA GLU A 141 46.04 -77.23 -16.66
C GLU A 141 45.95 -77.64 -18.15
N LEU A 142 44.75 -78.08 -18.62
CA LEU A 142 44.43 -78.26 -20.05
C LEU A 142 44.69 -76.93 -20.79
N GLY A 143 45.55 -76.96 -21.81
CA GLY A 143 46.03 -75.75 -22.49
C GLY A 143 45.57 -75.68 -23.93
N LEU A 144 44.96 -74.56 -24.31
CA LEU A 144 44.57 -74.25 -25.67
C LEU A 144 45.33 -73.01 -26.15
N THR A 145 46.01 -73.11 -27.28
CA THR A 145 46.63 -71.98 -27.97
C THR A 145 46.11 -71.88 -29.41
N ALA A 146 46.33 -70.75 -30.07
CA ALA A 146 45.97 -70.59 -31.47
C ALA A 146 46.97 -69.69 -32.21
N THR A 147 47.09 -69.89 -33.52
CA THR A 147 47.72 -68.91 -34.43
C THR A 147 46.62 -68.04 -35.03
N ILE A 148 46.74 -66.72 -34.91
CA ILE A 148 45.74 -65.75 -35.37
C ILE A 148 46.31 -64.90 -36.50
N LYS A 149 45.58 -64.79 -37.61
CA LYS A 149 45.83 -63.85 -38.70
C LYS A 149 44.76 -62.75 -38.67
N HIS A 150 45.18 -61.50 -38.46
CA HIS A 150 44.30 -60.32 -38.42
C HIS A 150 43.97 -59.78 -39.83
N ASN A 151 42.93 -58.94 -39.92
CA ASN A 151 42.50 -58.28 -41.15
C ASN A 151 43.44 -57.12 -41.53
N GLN A 152 43.73 -56.93 -42.82
CA GLN A 152 44.72 -55.93 -43.28
C GLN A 152 44.16 -54.51 -43.44
N CYS A 153 42.91 -54.38 -43.91
CA CYS A 153 42.19 -53.11 -44.01
C CYS A 153 40.99 -53.09 -43.05
N TYR A 154 40.59 -51.89 -42.62
CA TYR A 154 39.38 -51.70 -41.82
C TYR A 154 38.14 -52.23 -42.57
N GLY A 155 37.39 -53.14 -41.95
CA GLY A 155 36.14 -53.68 -42.51
C GLY A 155 36.27 -54.94 -43.37
N GLU A 156 37.49 -55.48 -43.59
CA GLU A 156 37.65 -56.77 -44.26
C GLU A 156 37.35 -57.98 -43.35
N VAL A 157 37.08 -59.14 -43.97
CA VAL A 157 36.72 -60.40 -43.29
C VAL A 157 37.60 -61.57 -43.72
N HIS A 158 38.92 -61.37 -43.77
CA HIS A 158 39.91 -62.39 -44.17
C HIS A 158 40.71 -62.95 -43.00
N GLY A 159 40.25 -62.72 -41.77
CA GLY A 159 40.93 -63.15 -40.56
C GLY A 159 40.86 -64.67 -40.36
N GLU A 160 41.85 -65.24 -39.69
CA GLU A 160 41.90 -66.69 -39.46
C GLU A 160 42.36 -67.02 -38.03
N ILE A 161 41.71 -67.98 -37.37
CA ILE A 161 42.14 -68.56 -36.09
C ILE A 161 42.35 -70.07 -36.28
N ALA A 162 43.57 -70.55 -36.06
CA ALA A 162 43.93 -71.97 -36.11
C ALA A 162 44.31 -72.48 -34.71
N LEU A 163 43.52 -73.38 -34.13
CA LEU A 163 43.68 -73.90 -32.77
C LEU A 163 44.77 -74.98 -32.66
N SER A 164 45.42 -75.04 -31.50
CA SER A 164 46.39 -76.05 -31.09
C SER A 164 46.16 -76.44 -29.62
N ILE A 165 45.75 -77.68 -29.39
CA ILE A 165 45.40 -78.19 -28.05
C ILE A 165 46.59 -78.94 -27.44
N SER A 166 46.88 -78.72 -26.16
CA SER A 166 47.97 -79.34 -25.40
C SER A 166 47.53 -79.72 -23.97
N GLY A 167 48.04 -80.83 -23.42
CA GLY A 167 47.56 -81.37 -22.14
C GLY A 167 46.19 -82.08 -22.24
N GLY A 168 45.65 -82.56 -21.12
CA GLY A 168 44.38 -83.32 -21.07
C GLY A 168 44.41 -84.71 -21.74
N SER A 169 43.25 -85.39 -21.77
CA SER A 169 43.08 -86.76 -22.29
C SER A 169 42.16 -86.83 -23.52
N SER A 170 42.68 -87.32 -24.65
CA SER A 170 41.97 -87.45 -25.94
C SER A 170 40.93 -88.60 -25.96
N PRO A 171 39.84 -88.54 -26.79
CA PRO A 171 39.50 -87.51 -27.78
C PRO A 171 39.03 -86.18 -27.17
N TYR A 172 39.33 -85.08 -27.88
CA TYR A 172 38.87 -83.73 -27.53
C TYR A 172 37.59 -83.39 -28.29
N GLU A 173 36.68 -82.68 -27.64
CA GLU A 173 35.49 -82.07 -28.24
C GLU A 173 35.70 -80.56 -28.32
N ILE A 174 35.62 -80.00 -29.53
CA ILE A 174 35.78 -78.57 -29.81
C ILE A 174 34.40 -78.01 -30.15
N LEU A 175 33.99 -76.97 -29.44
CA LEU A 175 32.75 -76.27 -29.68
C LEU A 175 32.99 -74.76 -29.69
N TRP A 176 32.94 -74.16 -30.87
CA TRP A 176 32.86 -72.72 -31.02
C TRP A 176 31.46 -72.23 -30.61
N ALA A 177 31.36 -71.00 -30.12
CA ALA A 177 30.09 -70.43 -29.65
C ALA A 177 28.99 -70.36 -30.73
N ASP A 178 29.36 -70.37 -32.01
CA ASP A 178 28.42 -70.44 -33.14
C ASP A 178 28.08 -71.87 -33.58
N GLY A 179 28.58 -72.87 -32.87
CA GLY A 179 28.33 -74.29 -33.09
C GLY A 179 29.31 -75.00 -34.02
N SER A 180 30.32 -74.32 -34.58
CA SER A 180 31.38 -74.99 -35.35
C SER A 180 32.23 -75.88 -34.43
N SER A 181 32.83 -76.93 -35.00
CA SER A 181 33.80 -77.80 -34.33
C SER A 181 35.16 -77.82 -35.06
N ASP A 182 35.37 -76.87 -35.97
CA ASP A 182 36.56 -76.84 -36.82
C ASP A 182 37.81 -76.40 -36.04
N LEU A 183 38.95 -77.03 -36.33
CA LEU A 183 40.25 -76.64 -35.77
C LEU A 183 40.79 -75.34 -36.37
N ILE A 184 40.36 -74.96 -37.58
CA ILE A 184 40.76 -73.72 -38.25
C ILE A 184 39.50 -72.98 -38.71
N ARG A 185 39.41 -71.72 -38.32
CA ARG A 185 38.34 -70.80 -38.66
C ARG A 185 38.91 -69.68 -39.54
N ALA A 186 38.59 -69.66 -40.82
CA ALA A 186 38.98 -68.61 -41.76
C ALA A 186 37.80 -67.69 -42.10
N ASP A 187 38.08 -66.64 -42.87
CA ASP A 187 37.14 -65.59 -43.30
C ASP A 187 36.42 -64.88 -42.14
N LEU A 188 37.19 -64.56 -41.09
CA LEU A 188 36.70 -63.92 -39.88
C LEU A 188 36.83 -62.40 -39.96
N GLY A 189 35.72 -61.71 -39.65
CA GLY A 189 35.70 -60.27 -39.42
C GLY A 189 36.30 -59.86 -38.09
N ASN A 190 36.37 -58.54 -37.85
CA ASN A 190 36.79 -58.02 -36.56
C ASN A 190 35.81 -58.48 -35.46
N GLY A 191 36.30 -59.13 -34.42
CA GLY A 191 35.43 -59.69 -33.38
C GLY A 191 36.10 -60.71 -32.46
N ASN A 192 35.34 -61.12 -31.46
CA ASN A 192 35.73 -62.06 -30.42
C ASN A 192 35.11 -63.44 -30.69
N TYR A 193 35.95 -64.45 -30.89
CA TYR A 193 35.57 -65.81 -31.23
C TYR A 193 35.83 -66.73 -30.05
N GLN A 194 34.75 -67.17 -29.41
CA GLN A 194 34.79 -68.05 -28.23
C GLN A 194 34.79 -69.51 -28.63
N VAL A 195 35.68 -70.30 -28.04
CA VAL A 195 35.75 -71.75 -28.18
C VAL A 195 35.91 -72.42 -26.83
N SER A 196 35.13 -73.48 -26.65
CA SER A 196 35.31 -74.46 -25.58
C SER A 196 35.99 -75.69 -26.15
N VAL A 197 37.07 -76.13 -25.52
CA VAL A 197 37.67 -77.44 -25.80
C VAL A 197 37.60 -78.27 -24.54
N SER A 198 36.94 -79.42 -24.62
CA SER A 198 36.88 -80.39 -23.52
C SER A 198 37.58 -81.70 -23.86
N ASP A 199 38.09 -82.38 -22.84
CA ASP A 199 38.77 -83.67 -22.95
C ASP A 199 37.85 -84.83 -22.54
N PHE A 200 38.25 -86.08 -22.83
CA PHE A 200 37.45 -87.29 -22.53
C PHE A 200 37.14 -87.48 -21.03
N MET A 201 37.91 -86.85 -20.14
CA MET A 201 37.73 -86.92 -18.69
C MET A 201 36.81 -85.81 -18.16
N GLY A 202 36.34 -84.90 -19.03
CA GLY A 202 35.42 -83.81 -18.71
C GLY A 202 36.08 -82.51 -18.30
N ASN A 203 37.41 -82.35 -18.44
CA ASN A 203 38.07 -81.06 -18.24
C ASN A 203 37.86 -80.19 -19.47
N SER A 204 37.47 -78.94 -19.30
CA SER A 204 37.29 -77.98 -20.41
C SER A 204 38.13 -76.72 -20.20
N VAL A 205 38.61 -76.15 -21.31
CA VAL A 205 39.19 -74.80 -21.35
C VAL A 205 38.39 -73.97 -22.33
N ASP A 206 37.86 -72.84 -21.84
CA ASP A 206 37.15 -71.86 -22.63
C ASP A 206 38.10 -70.69 -22.89
N THR A 207 38.23 -70.29 -24.15
CA THR A 207 39.00 -69.09 -24.48
C THR A 207 38.34 -68.29 -25.58
N THR A 208 38.69 -67.01 -25.63
CA THR A 208 38.24 -66.09 -26.68
C THR A 208 39.45 -65.62 -27.45
N PHE A 209 39.45 -65.82 -28.76
CA PHE A 209 40.45 -65.24 -29.66
C PHE A 209 39.87 -64.02 -30.36
N ILE A 210 40.67 -62.98 -30.51
CA ILE A 210 40.25 -61.71 -31.12
C ILE A 210 40.88 -61.61 -32.49
N ILE A 211 40.07 -61.36 -33.52
CA ILE A 211 40.54 -60.88 -34.82
C ILE A 211 40.31 -59.37 -34.83
N SER A 212 41.33 -58.55 -35.14
CA SER A 212 41.22 -57.10 -35.29
C SER A 212 41.65 -56.64 -36.69
N SER A 213 41.41 -55.36 -37.02
CA SER A 213 41.92 -54.65 -38.21
C SER A 213 42.48 -53.27 -37.79
N PRO A 214 43.30 -52.60 -38.61
CA PRO A 214 43.70 -51.21 -38.38
C PRO A 214 42.51 -50.25 -38.33
N ASP A 215 42.71 -49.05 -37.77
CA ASP A 215 41.72 -47.97 -37.76
C ASP A 215 41.38 -47.50 -39.18
N HIS A 216 40.16 -47.02 -39.40
CA HIS A 216 39.70 -46.55 -40.72
C HIS A 216 40.49 -45.33 -41.18
N LEU A 217 41.09 -45.38 -42.38
CA LEU A 217 41.81 -44.24 -42.98
C LEU A 217 40.83 -43.12 -43.31
N GLN A 218 41.05 -41.93 -42.75
CA GLN A 218 40.24 -40.73 -42.94
C GLN A 218 41.11 -39.54 -43.31
N ILE A 219 40.55 -38.66 -44.14
CA ILE A 219 41.18 -37.41 -44.57
C ILE A 219 40.22 -36.25 -44.34
N ALA A 220 40.76 -35.10 -43.96
CA ALA A 220 40.02 -33.85 -43.80
C ALA A 220 40.90 -32.65 -44.19
N GLY A 221 40.36 -31.72 -44.97
CA GLY A 221 41.08 -30.56 -45.49
C GLY A 221 40.49 -29.23 -44.99
N GLU A 222 41.35 -28.32 -44.59
CA GLU A 222 41.00 -26.94 -44.25
C GLU A 222 41.24 -26.01 -45.44
N ILE A 223 40.25 -25.17 -45.78
CA ILE A 223 40.25 -24.31 -46.97
C ILE A 223 40.43 -22.84 -46.58
N SER A 224 41.37 -22.14 -47.21
CA SER A 224 41.46 -20.67 -47.18
C SER A 224 41.07 -20.07 -48.52
N VAL A 225 40.18 -19.07 -48.53
CA VAL A 225 39.57 -18.47 -49.74
C VAL A 225 40.37 -17.26 -50.26
N ALA A 226 40.44 -17.08 -51.58
CA ALA A 226 41.09 -15.94 -52.24
C ALA A 226 40.39 -14.58 -51.92
N GLY A 227 41.18 -13.50 -51.86
CA GLY A 227 40.69 -12.13 -51.62
C GLY A 227 39.95 -11.49 -52.80
N CYS A 228 39.22 -10.38 -52.56
CA CYS A 228 38.34 -9.73 -53.54
C CYS A 228 39.09 -9.37 -54.84
N GLY A 229 38.70 -9.97 -55.97
CA GLY A 229 39.21 -9.61 -57.30
C GLY A 229 40.58 -10.19 -57.70
N GLU A 230 41.24 -11.00 -56.86
CA GLU A 230 42.45 -11.75 -57.25
C GLU A 230 42.11 -13.21 -57.56
N SER A 231 42.50 -13.70 -58.74
CA SER A 231 42.06 -15.01 -59.23
C SER A 231 42.74 -16.21 -58.57
N ASP A 232 43.83 -16.07 -57.81
CA ASP A 232 44.70 -17.19 -57.39
C ASP A 232 45.15 -17.16 -55.91
N GLY A 233 44.27 -16.76 -54.98
CA GLY A 233 44.59 -16.58 -53.55
C GLY A 233 44.26 -17.73 -52.59
N GLY A 234 43.67 -18.83 -53.06
CA GLY A 234 43.18 -19.92 -52.21
C GLY A 234 44.23 -20.94 -51.79
N ALA A 235 43.96 -21.73 -50.73
CA ALA A 235 44.79 -22.86 -50.31
C ALA A 235 43.96 -23.97 -49.62
N ILE A 236 44.47 -25.20 -49.64
CA ILE A 236 43.92 -26.37 -48.95
C ILE A 236 45.04 -27.05 -48.16
N GLU A 237 44.83 -27.29 -46.86
CA GLU A 237 45.74 -28.02 -45.96
C GLU A 237 45.08 -29.31 -45.48
N LEU A 238 45.69 -30.47 -45.75
CA LEU A 238 45.13 -31.79 -45.46
C LEU A 238 45.67 -32.38 -44.15
N SER A 239 44.76 -32.91 -43.34
CA SER A 239 45.03 -33.74 -42.17
C SER A 239 44.59 -35.19 -42.44
N ILE A 240 45.44 -36.16 -42.09
CA ILE A 240 45.22 -37.60 -42.33
C ILE A 240 45.25 -38.33 -40.98
N SER A 241 44.25 -39.17 -40.70
CA SER A 241 44.15 -39.98 -39.48
C SER A 241 43.65 -41.40 -39.78
N GLY A 242 43.98 -42.37 -38.92
CA GLY A 242 43.69 -43.80 -39.14
C GLY A 242 44.51 -44.44 -40.27
N GLY A 243 44.30 -45.73 -40.56
CA GLY A 243 45.12 -46.51 -41.48
C GLY A 243 46.54 -46.80 -40.96
N VAL A 244 47.40 -47.35 -41.82
CA VAL A 244 48.80 -47.69 -41.47
C VAL A 244 49.79 -46.84 -42.29
N ALA A 245 50.45 -45.89 -41.64
CA ALA A 245 51.50 -45.06 -42.25
C ALA A 245 52.71 -45.89 -42.75
N PRO A 246 53.44 -45.46 -43.79
CA PRO A 246 53.34 -44.18 -44.51
C PRO A 246 52.20 -44.11 -45.55
N TYR A 247 51.66 -42.90 -45.77
CA TYR A 247 50.61 -42.63 -46.76
C TYR A 247 51.18 -42.10 -48.09
N GLN A 248 50.54 -42.46 -49.20
CA GLN A 248 50.76 -41.88 -50.53
C GLN A 248 49.61 -40.92 -50.84
N ILE A 249 49.90 -39.65 -51.13
CA ILE A 249 48.92 -38.61 -51.43
C ILE A 249 49.07 -38.20 -52.90
N LEU A 250 47.95 -38.05 -53.61
CA LEU A 250 47.93 -37.53 -54.97
C LEU A 250 46.73 -36.59 -55.16
N TRP A 251 47.00 -35.32 -55.42
CA TRP A 251 45.99 -34.32 -55.76
C TRP A 251 45.69 -34.32 -57.26
N SER A 252 44.51 -33.82 -57.65
CA SER A 252 44.12 -33.61 -59.04
C SER A 252 45.00 -32.57 -59.76
N THR A 253 45.72 -31.74 -59.02
CA THR A 253 46.77 -30.84 -59.54
C THR A 253 48.05 -31.59 -59.92
N GLY A 254 48.21 -32.83 -59.46
CA GLY A 254 49.44 -33.62 -59.54
C GLY A 254 50.38 -33.44 -58.33
N ASP A 255 50.03 -32.60 -57.35
CA ASP A 255 50.81 -32.45 -56.12
C ASP A 255 50.70 -33.72 -55.24
N THR A 256 51.73 -34.01 -54.46
CA THR A 256 51.79 -35.19 -53.59
C THR A 256 52.03 -34.82 -52.13
N THR A 257 51.95 -33.54 -51.78
CA THR A 257 52.09 -33.03 -50.43
C THR A 257 50.72 -32.82 -49.76
N PRO A 258 50.64 -32.76 -48.42
CA PRO A 258 49.38 -32.46 -47.74
C PRO A 258 48.86 -31.02 -47.95
N SER A 259 49.67 -30.09 -48.49
CA SER A 259 49.34 -28.66 -48.56
C SER A 259 49.49 -28.12 -49.99
N ILE A 260 48.40 -27.59 -50.56
CA ILE A 260 48.40 -26.92 -51.87
C ILE A 260 47.92 -25.46 -51.73
N LYS A 261 48.62 -24.51 -52.35
CA LYS A 261 48.41 -23.05 -52.20
C LYS A 261 48.35 -22.34 -53.55
N THR A 262 47.98 -21.05 -53.53
CA THR A 262 47.83 -20.18 -54.72
C THR A 262 46.90 -20.77 -55.76
N LEU A 263 45.72 -21.16 -55.30
CA LEU A 263 44.73 -21.87 -56.09
C LEU A 263 43.59 -20.92 -56.48
N PRO A 264 43.14 -20.94 -57.75
CA PRO A 264 41.90 -20.29 -58.14
C PRO A 264 40.67 -20.97 -57.53
N GLY A 265 39.55 -20.26 -57.57
CA GLY A 265 38.26 -20.85 -57.23
C GLY A 265 37.97 -22.06 -58.12
N GLY A 266 37.61 -23.19 -57.51
CA GLY A 266 37.41 -24.47 -58.19
C GLY A 266 37.51 -25.68 -57.26
N THR A 267 37.24 -26.88 -57.80
CA THR A 267 37.25 -28.15 -57.05
C THR A 267 38.54 -28.93 -57.26
N TYR A 268 39.14 -29.42 -56.17
CA TYR A 268 40.39 -30.17 -56.13
C TYR A 268 40.18 -31.52 -55.46
N ASN A 269 40.44 -32.61 -56.18
CA ASN A 269 40.30 -33.96 -55.66
C ASN A 269 41.63 -34.46 -55.09
N VAL A 270 41.61 -35.28 -54.04
CA VAL A 270 42.78 -35.95 -53.47
C VAL A 270 42.50 -37.43 -53.26
N GLU A 271 43.50 -38.26 -53.51
CA GLU A 271 43.51 -39.67 -53.16
C GLU A 271 44.66 -39.94 -52.17
N VAL A 272 44.37 -40.64 -51.07
CA VAL A 272 45.32 -41.02 -50.04
C VAL A 272 45.26 -42.53 -49.80
N ILE A 273 46.38 -43.21 -49.99
CA ILE A 273 46.50 -44.68 -49.81
C ILE A 273 47.51 -44.98 -48.71
N ASP A 274 47.16 -45.85 -47.77
CA ASP A 274 48.06 -46.30 -46.72
C ASP A 274 49.05 -47.39 -47.17
N SER A 275 49.99 -47.76 -46.30
CA SER A 275 51.02 -48.74 -46.62
C SER A 275 50.53 -50.17 -46.79
N ASN A 276 49.31 -50.49 -46.32
CA ASN A 276 48.64 -51.76 -46.56
C ASN A 276 47.84 -51.77 -47.88
N GLY A 277 47.80 -50.64 -48.59
CA GLY A 277 47.09 -50.48 -49.86
C GLY A 277 45.63 -50.05 -49.71
N CYS A 278 45.19 -49.65 -48.51
CA CYS A 278 43.83 -49.18 -48.25
C CYS A 278 43.75 -47.69 -48.60
N GLY A 279 42.85 -47.31 -49.52
CA GLY A 279 42.74 -45.94 -50.04
C GLY A 279 41.43 -45.23 -49.70
N VAL A 280 41.51 -43.91 -49.55
CA VAL A 280 40.37 -42.98 -49.45
C VAL A 280 40.59 -41.81 -50.40
N SER A 281 39.51 -41.27 -50.97
CA SER A 281 39.56 -40.08 -51.82
C SER A 281 38.49 -39.08 -51.42
N ASP A 282 38.78 -37.78 -51.57
CA ASP A 282 37.83 -36.69 -51.29
C ASP A 282 38.03 -35.49 -52.23
N ALA A 283 37.08 -34.56 -52.24
CA ALA A 283 37.07 -33.37 -53.09
C ALA A 283 36.82 -32.08 -52.27
N TYR A 284 37.69 -31.09 -52.44
CA TYR A 284 37.61 -29.79 -51.75
C TYR A 284 37.35 -28.66 -52.74
N GLU A 285 36.36 -27.80 -52.47
CA GLU A 285 35.99 -26.68 -53.34
C GLU A 285 36.39 -25.33 -52.73
N ILE A 286 37.19 -24.55 -53.48
CA ILE A 286 37.52 -23.18 -53.13
C ILE A 286 36.50 -22.24 -53.81
N PRO A 287 35.66 -21.50 -53.07
CA PRO A 287 34.66 -20.60 -53.67
C PRO A 287 35.30 -19.33 -54.24
N GLN A 288 34.77 -18.80 -55.35
CA GLN A 288 35.18 -17.51 -55.94
C GLN A 288 34.22 -16.38 -55.50
N ARG A 289 34.73 -15.26 -54.95
CA ARG A 289 33.90 -14.10 -54.49
C ARG A 289 33.61 -13.10 -55.63
N SER A 290 32.37 -12.56 -55.67
CA SER A 290 31.92 -11.56 -56.66
C SER A 290 32.27 -10.12 -56.24
N PRO A 291 32.61 -9.21 -57.18
CA PRO A 291 32.89 -7.80 -56.84
C PRO A 291 31.62 -7.03 -56.45
N ILE A 292 31.75 -6.00 -55.60
CA ILE A 292 30.69 -5.04 -55.25
C ILE A 292 30.62 -3.90 -56.29
N SER A 293 29.41 -3.52 -56.72
CA SER A 293 29.13 -2.37 -57.56
C SER A 293 28.15 -1.42 -56.85
N VAL A 294 28.41 -0.11 -56.93
CA VAL A 294 27.65 0.93 -56.24
C VAL A 294 27.23 1.98 -57.26
N GLN A 295 25.98 2.46 -57.16
CA GLN A 295 25.47 3.60 -57.92
C GLN A 295 24.72 4.58 -56.98
N ILE A 296 24.88 5.89 -57.21
CA ILE A 296 24.12 6.95 -56.54
C ILE A 296 22.96 7.36 -57.45
N GLU A 297 21.73 7.20 -56.97
CA GLU A 297 20.53 7.71 -57.64
C GLU A 297 20.00 8.96 -56.92
N GLN A 298 19.62 9.99 -57.70
CA GLN A 298 18.92 11.16 -57.20
C GLN A 298 17.41 10.95 -57.24
N ASN A 299 16.73 11.09 -56.09
CA ASN A 299 15.28 11.16 -56.08
C ASN A 299 14.86 12.63 -56.32
N ASN A 300 14.41 12.92 -57.54
CA ASN A 300 14.22 14.29 -58.04
C ASN A 300 13.04 15.08 -57.46
N CYS A 301 12.38 14.64 -56.36
CA CYS A 301 11.14 15.30 -55.96
C CYS A 301 10.85 15.59 -54.50
N GLN A 302 11.62 15.16 -53.51
CA GLN A 302 11.36 15.54 -52.11
C GLN A 302 12.67 15.53 -51.32
N ASP A 303 13.24 16.70 -51.04
CA ASP A 303 14.30 16.90 -50.02
C ASP A 303 15.77 16.75 -50.46
N GLY A 304 16.07 16.69 -51.77
CA GLY A 304 17.47 16.54 -52.22
C GLY A 304 18.07 15.20 -51.76
N LYS A 305 17.28 14.13 -51.77
CA LYS A 305 17.71 12.82 -51.25
C LYS A 305 18.54 12.04 -52.29
N LEU A 306 19.73 11.64 -51.89
CA LEU A 306 20.61 10.71 -52.62
C LEU A 306 20.46 9.30 -52.02
N ILE A 307 20.31 8.30 -52.89
CA ILE A 307 20.12 6.90 -52.49
C ILE A 307 21.25 6.04 -53.09
N ALA A 308 21.85 5.20 -52.25
CA ALA A 308 22.84 4.21 -52.65
C ALA A 308 22.13 2.94 -53.14
N VAL A 309 22.36 2.56 -54.40
CA VAL A 309 21.99 1.27 -54.96
C VAL A 309 23.24 0.41 -55.01
N VAL A 310 23.25 -0.70 -54.26
CA VAL A 310 24.38 -1.64 -54.17
C VAL A 310 23.97 -2.96 -54.83
N ASP A 311 24.80 -3.44 -55.76
CA ASP A 311 24.66 -4.75 -56.40
C ASP A 311 25.94 -5.58 -56.21
N GLY A 312 25.80 -6.87 -55.92
CA GLY A 312 26.92 -7.75 -55.52
C GLY A 312 27.48 -7.45 -54.11
N GLY A 313 28.55 -8.16 -53.73
CA GLY A 313 29.17 -8.11 -52.40
C GLY A 313 28.42 -8.90 -51.30
N ASP A 314 29.05 -9.00 -50.12
CA ASP A 314 28.51 -9.70 -48.95
C ASP A 314 27.95 -8.72 -47.90
N SER A 315 26.65 -8.79 -47.61
CA SER A 315 25.99 -7.95 -46.58
C SER A 315 26.43 -8.33 -45.15
N PRO A 316 26.47 -7.41 -44.16
CA PRO A 316 26.09 -5.99 -44.18
C PRO A 316 27.09 -5.06 -44.87
N TYR A 317 26.56 -3.95 -45.42
CA TYR A 317 27.33 -2.90 -46.07
C TYR A 317 27.54 -1.70 -45.14
N ASN A 318 28.72 -1.11 -45.19
CA ASN A 318 29.06 0.16 -44.53
C ASN A 318 29.16 1.27 -45.58
N TYR A 319 28.41 2.35 -45.39
CA TYR A 319 28.30 3.46 -46.35
C TYR A 319 29.06 4.70 -45.84
N PHE A 320 29.89 5.28 -46.70
CA PHE A 320 30.70 6.47 -46.42
C PHE A 320 30.42 7.55 -47.47
N TRP A 321 29.65 8.57 -47.11
CA TRP A 321 29.33 9.69 -48.00
C TRP A 321 30.34 10.84 -47.86
N SER A 322 30.48 11.64 -48.92
CA SER A 322 31.30 12.87 -48.93
C SER A 322 30.88 13.90 -47.89
N THR A 323 29.64 13.86 -47.43
CA THR A 323 29.10 14.71 -46.35
C THR A 323 29.56 14.28 -44.95
N GLY A 324 30.12 13.07 -44.82
CA GLY A 324 30.45 12.45 -43.53
C GLY A 324 29.29 11.66 -42.90
N GLU A 325 28.11 11.68 -43.51
CA GLU A 325 26.94 10.90 -43.07
C GLU A 325 27.12 9.41 -43.40
N SER A 326 26.38 8.57 -42.67
CA SER A 326 26.38 7.11 -42.83
C SER A 326 24.95 6.59 -43.10
N GLY A 327 24.85 5.51 -43.88
CA GLY A 327 23.58 4.87 -44.26
C GLY A 327 23.32 4.84 -45.76
N ALA A 328 22.33 4.05 -46.19
CA ALA A 328 22.04 3.83 -47.61
C ALA A 328 21.37 5.02 -48.33
N ALA A 329 21.02 6.09 -47.61
CA ALA A 329 20.50 7.32 -48.22
C ALA A 329 20.78 8.55 -47.35
N ILE A 330 21.04 9.69 -47.98
CA ILE A 330 21.30 10.99 -47.32
C ILE A 330 20.45 12.10 -47.96
N ALA A 331 20.23 13.20 -47.24
CA ALA A 331 19.61 14.41 -47.78
C ALA A 331 20.66 15.51 -47.99
N VAL A 332 20.56 16.26 -49.09
CA VAL A 332 21.49 17.35 -49.42
C VAL A 332 20.73 18.66 -49.68
N SER A 333 21.28 19.78 -49.21
CA SER A 333 20.64 21.09 -49.26
C SER A 333 21.29 22.08 -50.23
N GLU A 334 22.42 21.74 -50.84
CA GLU A 334 23.16 22.60 -51.77
C GLU A 334 23.50 21.84 -53.06
N PRO A 335 23.56 22.50 -54.22
CA PRO A 335 24.13 21.89 -55.42
C PRO A 335 25.63 21.64 -55.23
N GLY A 336 26.14 20.54 -55.77
CA GLY A 336 27.51 20.12 -55.56
C GLY A 336 27.80 18.71 -56.05
N GLU A 337 29.06 18.29 -55.90
CA GLU A 337 29.50 16.94 -56.21
C GLU A 337 29.49 16.07 -54.93
N TYR A 338 28.80 14.94 -54.99
CA TYR A 338 28.66 13.99 -53.91
C TYR A 338 29.28 12.65 -54.30
N TRP A 339 30.09 12.08 -53.42
CA TRP A 339 30.69 10.75 -53.62
C TRP A 339 30.30 9.80 -52.50
N LEU A 340 30.25 8.51 -52.83
CA LEU A 340 29.92 7.41 -51.93
C LEU A 340 30.97 6.29 -52.07
N SER A 341 31.50 5.82 -50.95
CA SER A 341 32.20 4.53 -50.84
C SER A 341 31.36 3.56 -50.01
N VAL A 342 31.25 2.31 -50.46
CA VAL A 342 30.57 1.24 -49.74
C VAL A 342 31.53 0.07 -49.55
N ILE A 343 31.68 -0.38 -48.31
CA ILE A 343 32.50 -1.55 -47.95
C ILE A 343 31.59 -2.66 -47.46
N ASP A 344 31.72 -3.85 -48.04
CA ASP A 344 30.97 -5.03 -47.66
C ASP A 344 31.56 -5.74 -46.42
N ALA A 345 30.85 -6.75 -45.89
CA ALA A 345 31.26 -7.48 -44.70
C ALA A 345 32.56 -8.27 -44.88
N SER A 346 32.93 -8.53 -46.13
CA SER A 346 34.10 -9.28 -46.56
C SER A 346 35.29 -8.39 -46.91
N GLY A 347 35.12 -7.08 -46.80
CA GLY A 347 36.16 -6.06 -47.03
C GLY A 347 36.29 -5.62 -48.49
N CYS A 348 35.37 -5.98 -49.38
CA CYS A 348 35.35 -5.48 -50.75
C CYS A 348 34.76 -4.06 -50.78
N GLU A 349 35.38 -3.13 -51.50
CA GLU A 349 34.97 -1.72 -51.59
C GLU A 349 34.48 -1.36 -53.01
N GLY A 350 33.37 -0.63 -53.09
CA GLY A 350 32.83 -0.03 -54.32
C GLY A 350 32.64 1.47 -54.16
N TYR A 351 32.76 2.23 -55.25
CA TYR A 351 32.68 3.70 -55.22
C TYR A 351 31.80 4.25 -56.35
N ASP A 352 31.14 5.38 -56.11
CA ASP A 352 30.44 6.15 -57.15
C ASP A 352 30.40 7.66 -56.83
N THR A 353 30.14 8.48 -57.84
CA THR A 353 30.14 9.96 -57.76
C THR A 353 29.00 10.56 -58.60
N LEU A 354 28.29 11.56 -58.06
CA LEU A 354 27.19 12.27 -58.73
C LEU A 354 27.29 13.79 -58.54
N THR A 355 27.06 14.56 -59.61
CA THR A 355 27.01 16.04 -59.57
C THR A 355 25.56 16.53 -59.67
N ILE A 356 25.14 17.40 -58.74
CA ILE A 356 23.82 18.08 -58.77
C ILE A 356 24.01 19.54 -59.20
N ASP A 357 23.52 19.90 -60.39
CA ASP A 357 23.64 21.25 -60.96
C ASP A 357 22.63 22.27 -60.36
N GLN A 358 21.41 21.84 -60.04
CA GLN A 358 20.36 22.68 -59.43
C GLN A 358 19.30 21.83 -58.69
N LEU A 359 18.84 22.29 -57.51
CA LEU A 359 17.74 21.66 -56.76
C LEU A 359 16.39 22.25 -57.19
N ASN A 360 15.52 21.44 -57.80
CA ASN A 360 14.15 21.84 -58.17
C ASN A 360 13.20 21.66 -56.98
N LEU A 361 13.22 22.62 -56.04
CA LEU A 361 12.28 22.66 -54.93
C LEU A 361 11.05 23.50 -55.32
N ILE A 362 9.86 22.89 -55.35
CA ILE A 362 8.61 23.67 -55.27
C ILE A 362 8.72 24.50 -53.97
N GLU A 363 8.13 25.67 -53.85
CA GLU A 363 7.94 26.45 -52.61
C GLU A 363 6.63 27.19 -52.79
N ALA A 364 5.84 27.35 -51.73
CA ALA A 364 4.61 28.11 -51.81
C ALA A 364 4.38 28.92 -50.54
N SER A 365 3.90 30.14 -50.71
CA SER A 365 3.45 31.06 -49.68
C SER A 365 2.06 31.58 -50.04
N ALA A 366 1.33 32.10 -49.06
CA ALA A 366 -0.02 32.61 -49.26
C ALA A 366 -0.16 34.03 -48.67
N GLU A 367 -0.87 34.89 -49.40
CA GLU A 367 -1.47 36.11 -48.85
C GLU A 367 -2.96 35.85 -48.56
N PHE A 368 -3.48 36.43 -47.48
CA PHE A 368 -4.84 36.18 -47.02
C PHE A 368 -5.71 37.43 -47.17
N ASN A 369 -6.87 37.27 -47.79
CA ASN A 369 -7.99 38.20 -47.65
C ASN A 369 -8.96 37.56 -46.65
N THR A 370 -8.98 38.04 -45.41
CA THR A 370 -9.91 37.56 -44.39
C THR A 370 -11.36 37.80 -44.82
N PRO A 371 -12.31 36.91 -44.47
CA PRO A 371 -13.74 37.16 -44.68
C PRO A 371 -14.16 38.54 -44.13
N SER A 372 -15.15 39.18 -44.76
CA SER A 372 -15.61 40.52 -44.35
C SER A 372 -16.31 40.51 -42.99
N CYS A 373 -16.97 39.41 -42.65
CA CYS A 373 -17.65 39.19 -41.37
C CYS A 373 -17.17 37.91 -40.71
N PHE A 374 -17.24 37.85 -39.38
CA PHE A 374 -16.96 36.63 -38.63
C PHE A 374 -17.90 35.49 -39.08
N GLY A 375 -17.32 34.37 -39.51
CA GLY A 375 -18.06 33.25 -40.09
C GLY A 375 -18.57 33.52 -41.53
N GLY A 376 -18.06 34.55 -42.20
CA GLY A 376 -18.34 34.84 -43.60
C GLY A 376 -17.60 33.89 -44.55
N SER A 377 -18.14 33.73 -45.75
CA SER A 377 -17.61 32.84 -46.80
C SER A 377 -17.00 33.58 -47.99
N ASP A 378 -16.60 34.84 -47.82
CA ASP A 378 -16.05 35.71 -48.86
C ASP A 378 -14.52 35.89 -48.75
N GLY A 379 -13.87 35.10 -47.90
CA GLY A 379 -12.42 35.10 -47.75
C GLY A 379 -11.69 34.50 -48.96
N ALA A 380 -10.38 34.74 -49.03
CA ALA A 380 -9.52 34.20 -50.08
C ALA A 380 -8.09 33.90 -49.61
N ILE A 381 -7.49 32.89 -50.22
CA ILE A 381 -6.09 32.49 -50.12
C ILE A 381 -5.45 32.73 -51.50
N LEU A 382 -4.55 33.70 -51.59
CA LEU A 382 -3.83 34.06 -52.82
C LEU A 382 -2.45 33.41 -52.80
N LEU A 383 -2.24 32.41 -53.67
CA LEU A 383 -1.08 31.53 -53.59
C LEU A 383 0.06 32.02 -54.49
N SER A 384 1.25 32.16 -53.91
CA SER A 384 2.51 32.41 -54.62
C SER A 384 3.37 31.15 -54.59
N VAL A 385 3.85 30.69 -55.75
CA VAL A 385 4.61 29.43 -55.89
C VAL A 385 5.95 29.70 -56.58
N SER A 386 7.03 29.01 -56.20
CA SER A 386 8.32 29.11 -56.88
C SER A 386 8.27 28.52 -58.30
N GLY A 387 8.94 29.18 -59.25
CA GLY A 387 8.93 28.82 -60.67
C GLY A 387 7.76 29.42 -61.45
N ASP A 388 7.44 28.84 -62.61
CA ASP A 388 6.36 29.29 -63.49
C ASP A 388 5.03 28.62 -63.08
N PRO A 389 4.02 29.37 -62.60
CA PRO A 389 2.73 28.82 -62.17
C PRO A 389 1.98 28.03 -63.26
N SER A 390 2.27 28.27 -64.54
CA SER A 390 1.62 27.56 -65.65
C SER A 390 2.09 26.11 -65.82
N GLN A 391 3.15 25.71 -65.12
CA GLN A 391 3.70 24.36 -65.14
C GLN A 391 3.17 23.48 -64.01
N TYR A 392 2.23 23.97 -63.20
CA TYR A 392 1.68 23.24 -62.06
C TYR A 392 0.16 23.08 -62.14
N GLU A 393 -0.34 21.94 -61.66
CA GLU A 393 -1.73 21.70 -61.33
C GLU A 393 -1.95 21.84 -59.83
N TYR A 394 -3.12 22.35 -59.43
CA TYR A 394 -3.50 22.61 -58.05
C TYR A 394 -4.73 21.78 -57.69
N VAL A 395 -4.74 21.18 -56.51
CA VAL A 395 -5.93 20.52 -55.96
C VAL A 395 -6.05 20.90 -54.49
N TRP A 396 -7.07 21.67 -54.15
CA TRP A 396 -7.39 22.06 -52.79
C TRP A 396 -8.23 20.98 -52.10
N SER A 397 -8.13 20.92 -50.76
CA SER A 397 -8.90 20.02 -49.90
C SER A 397 -10.42 20.14 -50.02
N ASN A 398 -10.93 21.28 -50.49
CA ASN A 398 -12.35 21.49 -50.80
C ASN A 398 -12.73 21.08 -52.24
N GLY A 399 -11.77 20.56 -53.02
CA GLY A 399 -11.96 20.08 -54.40
C GLY A 399 -11.71 21.12 -55.49
N GLU A 400 -11.40 22.37 -55.16
CA GLU A 400 -11.08 23.41 -56.14
C GLU A 400 -9.72 23.17 -56.80
N THR A 401 -9.58 23.54 -58.07
CA THR A 401 -8.36 23.26 -58.86
C THR A 401 -7.63 24.51 -59.37
N THR A 402 -8.02 25.68 -58.90
CA THR A 402 -7.37 26.95 -59.24
C THR A 402 -6.18 27.21 -58.33
N ARG A 403 -5.22 28.01 -58.83
CA ARG A 403 -4.08 28.45 -58.01
C ARG A 403 -4.53 29.19 -56.75
N ASP A 404 -5.41 30.18 -56.93
CA ASP A 404 -5.95 30.99 -55.83
C ASP A 404 -7.30 30.40 -55.40
N LEU A 405 -7.56 30.41 -54.09
CA LEU A 405 -8.82 29.95 -53.50
C LEU A 405 -9.63 31.19 -53.06
N THR A 406 -10.85 31.35 -53.55
CA THR A 406 -11.69 32.55 -53.27
C THR A 406 -13.10 32.13 -52.86
N ASN A 407 -13.82 33.01 -52.17
CA ASN A 407 -15.16 32.75 -51.63
C ASN A 407 -15.20 31.53 -50.70
N VAL A 408 -14.29 31.53 -49.73
CA VAL A 408 -14.17 30.45 -48.74
C VAL A 408 -14.29 30.99 -47.32
N GLU A 409 -14.77 30.15 -46.42
CA GLU A 409 -14.86 30.46 -44.98
C GLU A 409 -13.47 30.43 -44.33
N SER A 410 -13.34 31.04 -43.15
CA SER A 410 -12.14 30.87 -42.32
C SER A 410 -11.88 29.39 -42.03
N GLY A 411 -10.61 28.99 -41.95
CA GLY A 411 -10.26 27.59 -41.74
C GLY A 411 -8.96 27.17 -42.40
N THR A 412 -8.62 25.89 -42.21
CA THR A 412 -7.40 25.29 -42.75
C THR A 412 -7.69 24.62 -44.09
N TYR A 413 -6.99 25.05 -45.12
CA TYR A 413 -7.07 24.51 -46.48
C TYR A 413 -5.74 23.91 -46.86
N GLN A 414 -5.78 22.66 -47.32
CA GLN A 414 -4.62 21.98 -47.88
C GLN A 414 -4.65 22.11 -49.41
N VAL A 415 -3.49 22.35 -50.03
CA VAL A 415 -3.32 22.36 -51.49
C VAL A 415 -2.21 21.39 -51.88
N THR A 416 -2.54 20.48 -52.79
CA THR A 416 -1.55 19.65 -53.48
C THR A 416 -1.17 20.34 -54.79
N ILE A 417 0.12 20.66 -54.96
CA ILE A 417 0.69 21.25 -56.17
C ILE A 417 1.46 20.17 -56.91
N THR A 418 1.11 19.90 -58.17
CA THR A 418 1.71 18.83 -58.99
C THR A 418 2.36 19.40 -60.24
N ALA A 419 3.62 19.07 -60.51
CA ALA A 419 4.33 19.47 -61.73
C ALA A 419 3.81 18.71 -62.96
N THR A 420 3.59 19.44 -64.06
CA THR A 420 3.02 18.93 -65.32
C THR A 420 4.08 18.46 -66.34
N ASP A 421 5.37 18.58 -66.01
CA ASP A 421 6.52 18.33 -66.88
C ASP A 421 6.91 16.83 -67.01
N GLY A 422 6.07 15.92 -66.53
CA GLY A 422 6.32 14.47 -66.59
C GLY A 422 7.16 13.91 -65.44
N SER A 423 7.58 14.75 -64.48
CA SER A 423 8.30 14.34 -63.26
C SER A 423 7.40 13.68 -62.19
N SER A 424 6.07 13.76 -62.32
CA SER A 424 5.06 13.32 -61.32
C SER A 424 5.27 13.92 -59.91
N CYS A 425 5.99 15.03 -59.82
CA CYS A 425 6.31 15.71 -58.58
C CYS A 425 5.06 16.34 -57.96
N SER A 426 4.61 15.88 -56.79
CA SER A 426 3.52 16.54 -56.05
C SER A 426 3.97 16.93 -54.65
N ARG A 427 3.57 18.11 -54.18
CA ARG A 427 3.76 18.51 -52.79
C ARG A 427 2.53 19.19 -52.20
N GLU A 428 2.27 18.86 -50.94
CA GLU A 428 1.15 19.41 -50.18
C GLU A 428 1.61 20.56 -49.28
N PHE A 429 0.77 21.59 -49.21
CA PHE A 429 0.92 22.71 -48.29
C PHE A 429 -0.38 22.91 -47.53
N SER A 430 -0.27 23.41 -46.31
CA SER A 430 -1.41 23.73 -45.46
C SER A 430 -1.39 25.21 -45.09
N PHE A 431 -2.49 25.91 -45.38
CA PHE A 431 -2.67 27.32 -45.06
C PHE A 431 -3.92 27.49 -44.20
N THR A 432 -3.83 28.32 -43.16
CA THR A 432 -4.98 28.64 -42.31
C THR A 432 -5.40 30.07 -42.57
N LEU A 433 -6.60 30.24 -43.15
CA LEU A 433 -7.24 31.53 -43.37
C LEU A 433 -7.84 32.01 -42.04
N PRO A 434 -7.31 33.09 -41.42
CA PRO A 434 -7.88 33.62 -40.19
C PRO A 434 -9.29 34.22 -40.42
N ASP A 435 -10.13 34.15 -39.40
CA ASP A 435 -11.47 34.74 -39.42
C ASP A 435 -11.45 36.25 -39.13
N ALA A 436 -12.50 36.96 -39.53
CA ALA A 436 -12.73 38.34 -39.13
C ALA A 436 -12.97 38.45 -37.62
N GLN A 437 -12.68 39.61 -37.03
CA GLN A 437 -12.95 39.82 -35.61
C GLN A 437 -14.48 39.90 -35.38
N ALA A 438 -15.01 39.04 -34.51
CA ALA A 438 -16.44 39.05 -34.18
C ALA A 438 -16.87 40.38 -33.54
N THR A 439 -17.93 40.98 -34.08
CA THR A 439 -18.56 42.16 -33.50
C THR A 439 -19.26 41.80 -32.19
N SER A 440 -18.88 42.47 -31.09
CA SER A 440 -19.48 42.24 -29.78
C SER A 440 -19.75 43.53 -29.02
N VAL A 441 -20.73 43.47 -28.13
CA VAL A 441 -21.21 44.61 -27.35
C VAL A 441 -21.28 44.23 -25.88
N TYR A 442 -20.79 45.14 -25.05
CA TYR A 442 -20.96 45.10 -23.59
C TYR A 442 -21.80 46.30 -23.18
N ALA A 443 -22.75 46.07 -22.29
CA ALA A 443 -23.64 47.12 -21.81
C ALA A 443 -23.95 46.96 -20.32
N THR A 444 -24.09 48.09 -19.65
CA THR A 444 -24.56 48.20 -18.27
C THR A 444 -26.07 48.40 -18.29
N VAL A 445 -26.78 47.54 -17.55
CA VAL A 445 -28.25 47.59 -17.41
C VAL A 445 -28.62 48.08 -16.02
N THR A 446 -29.21 49.26 -15.94
CA THR A 446 -29.81 49.80 -14.71
C THR A 446 -31.25 49.34 -14.63
N GLN A 447 -31.53 48.46 -13.66
CA GLN A 447 -32.88 47.96 -13.41
C GLN A 447 -33.77 49.05 -12.81
N ILE A 448 -35.10 48.87 -12.89
CA ILE A 448 -36.04 49.81 -12.27
C ILE A 448 -35.86 49.77 -10.76
N ASN A 449 -35.72 50.95 -10.16
CA ASN A 449 -35.75 51.14 -8.72
C ASN A 449 -36.96 52.02 -8.36
N CYS A 450 -37.26 52.12 -7.08
CA CYS A 450 -38.32 52.98 -6.54
C CYS A 450 -38.11 54.50 -6.78
N LEU A 451 -36.96 54.92 -7.33
CA LEU A 451 -36.62 56.32 -7.60
C LEU A 451 -36.70 56.68 -9.09
N GLY A 452 -36.95 55.72 -10.00
CA GLY A 452 -37.05 56.00 -11.43
C GLY A 452 -37.15 54.78 -12.34
N LEU A 453 -37.21 55.06 -13.64
CA LEU A 453 -37.24 54.07 -14.72
C LEU A 453 -35.85 53.48 -14.99
N GLY A 454 -35.78 52.32 -15.66
CA GLY A 454 -34.51 51.66 -16.00
C GLY A 454 -33.74 52.34 -17.13
N SER A 455 -32.50 51.92 -17.35
CA SER A 455 -31.67 52.36 -18.48
C SER A 455 -30.72 51.27 -18.97
N ILE A 456 -30.28 51.37 -20.22
CA ILE A 456 -29.24 50.53 -20.81
C ILE A 456 -28.20 51.43 -21.46
N THR A 457 -26.94 51.27 -21.08
CA THR A 457 -25.80 52.04 -21.61
C THR A 457 -24.78 51.08 -22.20
N LEU A 458 -24.38 51.29 -23.45
CA LEU A 458 -23.32 50.51 -24.09
C LEU A 458 -21.96 50.96 -23.56
N ASP A 459 -21.23 50.05 -22.93
CA ASP A 459 -19.93 50.32 -22.31
C ASP A 459 -18.80 50.23 -23.34
N SER A 460 -18.87 49.25 -24.24
CA SER A 460 -17.90 49.08 -25.31
C SER A 460 -18.46 48.32 -26.49
N LEU A 461 -17.94 48.68 -27.67
CA LEU A 461 -18.19 48.04 -28.95
C LEU A 461 -16.85 47.53 -29.48
N VAL A 462 -16.81 46.24 -29.82
CA VAL A 462 -15.63 45.58 -30.37
C VAL A 462 -15.97 45.17 -31.80
N GLY A 463 -15.12 45.50 -32.77
CA GLY A 463 -15.33 45.28 -34.20
C GLY A 463 -14.80 46.44 -35.04
N SER A 464 -15.05 46.40 -36.36
CA SER A 464 -14.58 47.41 -37.30
C SER A 464 -15.54 48.61 -37.37
N GLY A 465 -15.29 49.61 -36.52
CA GLY A 465 -16.05 50.88 -36.54
C GLY A 465 -15.87 51.67 -37.85
N PRO A 466 -16.77 52.62 -38.18
CA PRO A 466 -17.91 53.09 -37.37
C PRO A 466 -19.04 52.05 -37.23
N PHE A 467 -19.81 52.16 -36.14
CA PHE A 467 -20.95 51.29 -35.83
C PHE A 467 -22.26 52.06 -36.00
N GLU A 468 -23.23 51.45 -36.67
CA GLU A 468 -24.63 51.87 -36.69
C GLU A 468 -25.39 51.11 -35.58
N ILE A 469 -26.13 51.85 -34.75
CA ILE A 469 -26.83 51.32 -33.58
C ILE A 469 -28.33 51.50 -33.81
N GLU A 470 -29.12 50.45 -33.65
CA GLU A 470 -30.57 50.49 -33.70
C GLU A 470 -31.17 49.72 -32.51
N TRP A 471 -31.90 50.44 -31.66
CA TRP A 471 -32.68 49.84 -30.59
C TRP A 471 -34.09 49.48 -31.07
N SER A 472 -34.73 48.50 -30.46
CA SER A 472 -36.14 48.15 -30.71
C SER A 472 -37.11 49.28 -30.36
N THR A 473 -36.64 50.33 -29.67
CA THR A 473 -37.36 51.58 -29.43
C THR A 473 -37.33 52.54 -30.63
N GLY A 474 -36.46 52.30 -31.61
CA GLY A 474 -36.16 53.20 -32.73
C GLY A 474 -35.04 54.21 -32.43
N GLU A 475 -34.45 54.18 -31.23
CA GLU A 475 -33.32 55.05 -30.86
C GLU A 475 -32.01 54.53 -31.46
N THR A 476 -31.06 55.43 -31.72
CA THR A 476 -29.75 55.10 -32.34
C THR A 476 -28.55 55.52 -31.49
N THR A 477 -28.78 55.84 -30.22
CA THR A 477 -27.77 56.32 -29.27
C THR A 477 -27.08 55.15 -28.55
N SER A 478 -25.89 55.41 -28.01
CA SER A 478 -25.16 54.45 -27.16
C SER A 478 -25.79 54.23 -25.78
N SER A 479 -26.89 54.92 -25.47
CA SER A 479 -27.66 54.71 -24.25
C SER A 479 -29.14 54.99 -24.49
N ILE A 480 -30.00 54.21 -23.84
CA ILE A 480 -31.44 54.43 -23.77
C ILE A 480 -31.88 54.46 -22.31
N ASP A 481 -32.61 55.51 -21.93
CA ASP A 481 -33.08 55.76 -20.57
C ASP A 481 -34.62 55.74 -20.52
N ASN A 482 -35.18 55.88 -19.32
CA ASN A 482 -36.62 55.93 -19.09
C ASN A 482 -37.37 54.66 -19.53
N LEU A 483 -36.76 53.51 -19.28
CA LEU A 483 -37.27 52.21 -19.69
C LEU A 483 -38.23 51.62 -18.64
N ASN A 484 -39.37 51.12 -19.11
CA ASN A 484 -40.29 50.31 -18.31
C ASN A 484 -39.81 48.85 -18.27
N THR A 485 -40.49 48.01 -17.50
CA THR A 485 -40.23 46.56 -17.54
C THR A 485 -40.47 46.02 -18.95
N GLY A 486 -39.56 45.20 -19.45
CA GLY A 486 -39.63 44.72 -20.83
C GLY A 486 -38.28 44.26 -21.37
N SER A 487 -38.32 43.73 -22.60
CA SER A 487 -37.12 43.37 -23.36
C SER A 487 -36.85 44.40 -24.45
N TYR A 488 -35.60 44.83 -24.54
CA TYR A 488 -35.11 45.85 -25.46
C TYR A 488 -34.08 45.21 -26.38
N GLY A 489 -34.43 45.09 -27.66
CA GLY A 489 -33.55 44.57 -28.68
C GLY A 489 -32.57 45.64 -29.15
N LEU A 490 -31.37 45.21 -29.46
CA LEU A 490 -30.29 46.01 -30.00
C LEU A 490 -29.75 45.30 -31.25
N ILE A 491 -29.66 46.04 -32.34
CA ILE A 491 -28.93 45.65 -33.54
C ILE A 491 -27.76 46.62 -33.67
N ILE A 492 -26.56 46.08 -33.85
CA ILE A 492 -25.36 46.86 -34.18
C ILE A 492 -24.82 46.35 -35.50
N THR A 493 -24.62 47.26 -36.43
CA THR A 493 -24.02 46.99 -37.73
C THR A 493 -22.67 47.69 -37.81
N ASP A 494 -21.62 46.95 -38.15
CA ASP A 494 -20.30 47.54 -38.33
C ASP A 494 -20.09 48.13 -39.74
N SER A 495 -18.90 48.69 -40.00
CA SER A 495 -18.58 49.32 -41.28
C SER A 495 -18.47 48.34 -42.47
N HIS A 496 -18.39 47.03 -42.23
CA HIS A 496 -18.41 45.99 -43.25
C HIS A 496 -19.81 45.37 -43.44
N GLY A 497 -20.83 45.89 -42.73
CA GLY A 497 -22.21 45.41 -42.82
C GLY A 497 -22.49 44.20 -41.94
N CYS A 498 -21.61 43.88 -40.98
CA CYS A 498 -21.80 42.74 -40.08
C CYS A 498 -22.73 43.12 -38.93
N GLU A 499 -23.88 42.44 -38.85
CA GLU A 499 -24.90 42.70 -37.84
C GLU A 499 -24.76 41.77 -36.62
N VAL A 500 -24.80 42.36 -35.42
CA VAL A 500 -24.98 41.60 -34.17
C VAL A 500 -26.27 42.04 -33.50
N SER A 501 -27.08 41.06 -33.09
CA SER A 501 -28.28 41.29 -32.29
C SER A 501 -28.10 40.85 -30.83
N ARG A 502 -28.65 41.66 -29.92
CA ARG A 502 -28.67 41.40 -28.48
C ARG A 502 -29.99 41.88 -27.89
N ASN A 503 -30.49 41.15 -26.90
CA ASN A 503 -31.67 41.56 -26.13
C ASN A 503 -31.26 41.82 -24.68
N PHE A 504 -31.65 42.98 -24.17
CA PHE A 504 -31.51 43.34 -22.75
C PHE A 504 -32.89 43.29 -22.10
N THR A 505 -32.95 42.98 -20.80
CA THR A 505 -34.21 42.92 -20.06
C THR A 505 -34.16 43.87 -18.87
N ILE A 506 -35.16 44.73 -18.79
CA ILE A 506 -35.44 45.57 -17.63
C ILE A 506 -36.52 44.89 -16.81
N MET A 507 -36.22 44.64 -15.55
CA MET A 507 -37.09 44.06 -14.53
C MET A 507 -37.27 45.05 -13.38
N GLU A 508 -38.37 44.87 -12.65
CA GLU A 508 -38.64 45.58 -11.40
C GLU A 508 -38.31 44.66 -10.23
N TYR A 509 -37.57 45.17 -9.23
CA TYR A 509 -37.27 44.40 -8.02
C TYR A 509 -38.52 44.20 -7.16
N GLN A 510 -38.56 43.11 -6.37
CA GLN A 510 -39.66 42.87 -5.44
C GLN A 510 -39.84 44.08 -4.52
N PRO A 511 -41.08 44.60 -4.35
CA PRO A 511 -41.32 45.77 -3.54
C PRO A 511 -40.85 45.53 -2.10
N LEU A 512 -40.19 46.53 -1.51
CA LEU A 512 -39.87 46.52 -0.09
C LEU A 512 -41.19 46.48 0.69
N GLN A 513 -41.38 45.43 1.47
CA GLN A 513 -42.52 45.22 2.35
C GLN A 513 -42.05 45.06 3.78
N VAL A 514 -42.66 45.81 4.67
CA VAL A 514 -42.24 45.94 6.05
C VAL A 514 -43.43 45.66 6.96
N SER A 515 -43.21 44.87 7.99
CA SER A 515 -44.18 44.62 9.06
C SER A 515 -43.48 44.64 10.41
N ILE A 516 -44.23 44.95 11.47
CA ILE A 516 -43.74 44.89 12.84
C ILE A 516 -44.25 43.60 13.48
N ASP A 517 -43.32 42.82 14.01
CA ASP A 517 -43.60 41.69 14.89
C ASP A 517 -43.46 42.12 16.35
N TYR A 518 -44.38 41.66 17.19
CA TYR A 518 -44.42 41.98 18.60
C TYR A 518 -44.97 40.77 19.38
N ASP A 519 -44.13 40.23 20.26
CA ASP A 519 -44.48 39.15 21.18
C ASP A 519 -44.56 39.69 22.61
N PHE A 520 -45.79 39.66 23.15
CA PHE A 520 -46.10 40.12 24.50
C PHE A 520 -45.43 39.28 25.60
N CYS A 521 -45.05 38.02 25.33
CA CYS A 521 -44.70 37.06 26.37
C CYS A 521 -43.20 36.87 26.60
N VAL A 522 -42.35 37.17 25.61
CA VAL A 522 -40.96 36.69 25.64
C VAL A 522 -39.92 37.81 25.75
N ASN A 523 -40.13 38.99 25.15
CA ASN A 523 -39.03 39.96 25.01
C ASN A 523 -39.35 41.46 25.13
N SER A 524 -40.62 41.85 25.31
CA SER A 524 -41.02 43.26 25.42
C SER A 524 -40.50 44.16 24.27
N SER A 525 -40.08 43.63 23.12
CA SER A 525 -39.45 44.39 22.04
C SER A 525 -40.24 44.29 20.73
N LEU A 526 -40.30 45.41 20.00
CA LEU A 526 -40.79 45.49 18.63
C LEU A 526 -39.68 45.05 17.68
N ARG A 527 -40.01 44.27 16.65
CA ARG A 527 -39.05 43.78 15.66
C ARG A 527 -39.53 44.05 14.23
N ALA A 528 -38.63 44.55 13.40
CA ALA A 528 -38.82 44.66 11.97
C ALA A 528 -38.81 43.29 11.29
N ILE A 529 -39.84 42.99 10.50
CA ILE A 529 -39.83 41.94 9.48
C ILE A 529 -39.83 42.60 8.11
N VAL A 530 -38.75 42.38 7.36
CA VAL A 530 -38.53 42.93 6.01
C VAL A 530 -38.65 41.81 4.98
N ARG A 531 -39.42 42.03 3.91
CA ARG A 531 -39.55 41.16 2.73
C ARG A 531 -39.35 42.00 1.47
N GLY A 532 -38.67 41.46 0.46
CA GLY A 532 -38.33 42.23 -0.76
C GLY A 532 -37.31 43.33 -0.50
N GLY A 533 -37.12 44.23 -1.48
CA GLY A 533 -36.08 45.28 -1.45
C GLY A 533 -34.65 44.76 -1.60
N THR A 534 -33.68 45.70 -1.61
CA THR A 534 -32.24 45.39 -1.73
C THR A 534 -31.47 45.80 -0.48
N GLY A 535 -30.86 44.84 0.21
CA GLY A 535 -30.01 45.13 1.37
C GLY A 535 -28.71 45.86 1.00
N PRO A 536 -28.03 46.53 1.95
CA PRO A 536 -28.36 46.64 3.37
C PRO A 536 -29.55 47.58 3.66
N TYR A 537 -30.31 47.26 4.71
CA TYR A 537 -31.44 48.06 5.17
C TYR A 537 -31.04 49.00 6.31
N THR A 538 -31.63 50.18 6.33
CA THR A 538 -31.57 51.15 7.44
C THR A 538 -32.94 51.28 8.08
N TYR A 539 -32.98 51.46 9.40
CA TYR A 539 -34.22 51.45 10.19
C TYR A 539 -34.37 52.78 10.93
N THR A 540 -35.57 53.35 10.90
CA THR A 540 -35.95 54.41 11.84
C THR A 540 -37.20 54.02 12.59
N TRP A 541 -37.22 54.35 13.88
CA TRP A 541 -38.39 54.20 14.75
C TRP A 541 -38.84 55.59 15.20
N ASN A 542 -40.08 55.96 14.91
CA ASN A 542 -40.63 57.29 15.16
C ASN A 542 -39.71 58.43 14.64
N GLY A 543 -39.07 58.21 13.48
CA GLY A 543 -38.15 59.15 12.85
C GLY A 543 -36.72 59.16 13.40
N VAL A 544 -36.40 58.37 14.42
CA VAL A 544 -35.05 58.26 15.00
C VAL A 544 -34.33 57.04 14.43
N SER A 545 -33.09 57.22 13.97
CA SER A 545 -32.25 56.12 13.49
C SER A 545 -32.05 55.06 14.58
N GLY A 546 -32.24 53.80 14.22
CA GLY A 546 -32.18 52.70 15.18
C GLY A 546 -31.80 51.36 14.53
N ASN A 547 -31.93 50.30 15.33
CA ASN A 547 -31.74 48.93 14.89
C ASN A 547 -33.05 48.34 14.36
N TYR A 548 -32.99 47.12 13.83
CA TYR A 548 -34.17 46.35 13.41
C TYR A 548 -35.09 45.95 14.59
N SER A 549 -34.73 46.27 15.84
CA SER A 549 -35.56 46.04 17.02
C SER A 549 -35.41 47.16 18.05
N MET A 550 -36.47 47.44 18.81
CA MET A 550 -36.50 48.41 19.92
C MET A 550 -37.42 47.95 21.07
N ILE A 551 -37.24 48.48 22.27
CA ILE A 551 -38.15 48.28 23.41
C ILE A 551 -39.03 49.54 23.54
N PRO A 552 -40.37 49.44 23.53
CA PRO A 552 -41.25 50.58 23.74
C PRO A 552 -41.17 51.04 25.21
N GLU A 553 -40.88 52.32 25.42
CA GLU A 553 -40.78 52.95 26.75
C GLU A 553 -42.12 53.50 27.27
N ALA A 554 -43.12 53.65 26.40
CA ALA A 554 -44.43 54.21 26.71
C ALA A 554 -45.53 53.53 25.86
N ILE A 555 -46.78 53.63 26.31
CA ILE A 555 -47.93 53.31 25.45
C ILE A 555 -48.00 54.33 24.30
N GLY A 556 -48.48 53.89 23.14
CA GLY A 556 -48.62 54.73 21.96
C GLY A 556 -48.36 54.00 20.64
N THR A 557 -48.52 54.72 19.55
CA THR A 557 -48.22 54.20 18.21
C THR A 557 -46.73 54.32 17.90
N TYR A 558 -46.13 53.21 17.50
CA TYR A 558 -44.75 53.14 17.02
C TYR A 558 -44.77 52.97 15.50
N GLU A 559 -44.16 53.92 14.80
CA GLU A 559 -43.92 53.86 13.36
C GLU A 559 -42.49 53.39 13.10
N MET A 560 -42.36 52.37 12.26
CA MET A 560 -41.09 51.91 11.74
C MET A 560 -41.00 52.23 10.25
N VAL A 561 -39.91 52.87 9.84
CA VAL A 561 -39.59 53.08 8.42
C VAL A 561 -38.31 52.31 8.11
N VAL A 562 -38.35 51.46 7.08
CA VAL A 562 -37.17 50.77 6.57
C VAL A 562 -36.81 51.39 5.23
N THR A 563 -35.53 51.74 5.05
CA THR A 563 -35.00 52.19 3.77
C THR A 563 -33.97 51.18 3.27
N ASP A 564 -34.13 50.70 2.05
CA ASP A 564 -33.20 49.79 1.39
C ASP A 564 -32.00 50.52 0.76
N SER A 565 -31.04 49.78 0.23
CA SER A 565 -29.81 50.34 -0.35
C SER A 565 -30.03 51.11 -1.65
N GLN A 566 -31.17 50.92 -2.31
CA GLN A 566 -31.57 51.62 -3.54
C GLN A 566 -32.43 52.85 -3.23
N GLY A 567 -32.64 53.16 -1.95
CA GLY A 567 -33.39 54.31 -1.48
C GLY A 567 -34.90 54.06 -1.34
N CYS A 568 -35.36 52.82 -1.49
CA CYS A 568 -36.76 52.45 -1.37
C CYS A 568 -37.19 52.45 0.08
N LYS A 569 -38.35 53.04 0.37
CA LYS A 569 -38.89 53.15 1.72
C LYS A 569 -40.23 52.47 1.83
N ASP A 570 -40.39 51.73 2.92
CA ASP A 570 -41.70 51.24 3.35
C ASP A 570 -41.82 51.41 4.87
N SER A 571 -43.06 51.58 5.34
CA SER A 571 -43.33 51.80 6.75
C SER A 571 -44.47 50.96 7.28
N SER A 572 -44.38 50.61 8.55
CA SER A 572 -45.41 49.89 9.28
C SER A 572 -45.61 50.57 10.63
N THR A 573 -46.85 50.53 11.14
CA THR A 573 -47.19 51.05 12.46
C THR A 573 -47.76 49.95 13.33
N VAL A 574 -47.53 50.05 14.64
CA VAL A 574 -48.15 49.20 15.66
C VAL A 574 -48.58 50.07 16.83
N GLU A 575 -49.76 49.81 17.40
CA GLU A 575 -50.25 50.49 18.59
C GLU A 575 -49.99 49.64 19.84
N ILE A 576 -49.21 50.19 20.78
CA ILE A 576 -48.94 49.57 22.08
C ILE A 576 -49.91 50.18 23.08
N THR A 577 -50.90 49.40 23.51
CA THR A 577 -51.94 49.84 24.45
C THR A 577 -51.61 49.57 25.92
N ASP A 578 -50.60 48.73 26.19
CA ASP A 578 -50.17 48.37 27.54
C ASP A 578 -48.69 47.92 27.56
N ILE A 579 -48.01 48.08 28.71
CA ILE A 579 -46.60 47.71 28.92
C ILE A 579 -46.52 46.63 29.98
N PHE A 580 -46.19 45.40 29.57
CA PHE A 580 -46.14 44.25 30.47
C PHE A 580 -44.77 44.06 31.09
N THR A 581 -44.76 43.70 32.38
CA THR A 581 -43.57 43.16 33.04
C THR A 581 -43.53 41.65 32.84
N PRO A 582 -42.35 41.04 32.59
CA PRO A 582 -42.25 39.60 32.36
C PRO A 582 -42.75 38.77 33.54
N LEU A 583 -43.44 37.65 33.26
CA LEU A 583 -43.90 36.70 34.28
C LEU A 583 -42.70 36.15 35.08
N ASN A 584 -42.83 36.09 36.40
CA ASN A 584 -41.80 35.65 37.33
C ASN A 584 -42.39 34.73 38.40
N ILE A 585 -41.72 33.60 38.65
CA ILE A 585 -42.16 32.59 39.61
C ILE A 585 -41.10 32.49 40.70
N SER A 586 -41.52 32.62 41.95
CA SER A 586 -40.73 32.41 43.17
C SER A 586 -41.46 31.45 44.11
N GLY A 587 -40.75 30.89 45.09
CA GLY A 587 -41.40 30.02 46.09
C GLY A 587 -40.44 29.49 47.13
N THR A 588 -40.99 29.02 48.25
CA THR A 588 -40.27 28.39 49.37
C THR A 588 -40.68 26.91 49.48
N THR A 589 -39.80 26.10 50.07
CA THR A 589 -40.03 24.66 50.25
C THR A 589 -39.92 24.29 51.72
N THR A 590 -40.89 23.54 52.24
CA THR A 590 -40.78 22.85 53.53
C THR A 590 -40.33 21.41 53.28
N GLN A 591 -39.27 20.99 53.96
CA GLN A 591 -38.69 19.66 53.82
C GLN A 591 -39.44 18.62 54.67
N LEU A 592 -39.14 17.34 54.46
CA LEU A 592 -39.81 16.21 55.12
C LEU A 592 -39.48 16.14 56.62
N THR A 593 -40.38 15.53 57.39
CA THR A 593 -40.26 15.25 58.84
C THR A 593 -40.23 13.75 59.08
N CYS A 594 -39.57 13.29 60.14
CA CYS A 594 -39.43 11.85 60.39
C CYS A 594 -40.76 11.10 60.62
N ASP A 595 -41.76 11.79 61.17
CA ASP A 595 -43.07 11.20 61.47
C ASP A 595 -43.96 11.00 60.22
N ASP A 596 -43.64 11.67 59.11
CA ASP A 596 -44.44 11.60 57.89
C ASP A 596 -43.57 11.82 56.64
N PRO A 597 -43.29 10.76 55.84
CA PRO A 597 -42.48 10.86 54.63
C PRO A 597 -43.15 11.65 53.49
N ALA A 598 -44.38 12.13 53.67
CA ALA A 598 -45.11 12.99 52.75
C ALA A 598 -45.37 14.41 53.33
N SER A 599 -44.67 14.86 54.37
CA SER A 599 -44.92 16.18 54.96
C SER A 599 -44.36 17.38 54.20
N GLY A 600 -43.68 17.15 53.07
CA GLY A 600 -43.09 18.21 52.26
C GLY A 600 -44.15 19.14 51.65
N SER A 601 -43.79 20.40 51.44
CA SER A 601 -44.67 21.37 50.76
C SER A 601 -43.88 22.42 49.98
N ILE A 602 -44.53 23.03 48.98
CA ILE A 602 -44.02 24.13 48.17
C ILE A 602 -45.06 25.23 48.15
N ASP A 603 -44.65 26.45 48.49
CA ASP A 603 -45.49 27.65 48.49
C ASP A 603 -44.96 28.65 47.44
N LEU A 604 -45.76 28.96 46.41
CA LEU A 604 -45.34 29.86 45.32
C LEU A 604 -45.80 31.30 45.52
N SER A 605 -44.99 32.21 45.01
CA SER A 605 -45.34 33.61 44.76
C SER A 605 -45.00 33.98 43.32
N VAL A 606 -46.01 34.48 42.58
CA VAL A 606 -45.90 34.89 41.17
C VAL A 606 -46.01 36.40 41.07
N SER A 607 -45.12 37.03 40.29
CA SER A 607 -45.13 38.46 39.98
C SER A 607 -44.88 38.70 38.49
N GLY A 608 -45.28 39.86 37.98
CA GLY A 608 -45.28 40.14 36.53
C GLY A 608 -46.36 39.36 35.76
N GLY A 609 -46.47 39.58 34.45
CA GLY A 609 -47.61 39.12 33.66
C GLY A 609 -48.94 39.78 34.08
N GLU A 610 -50.06 39.33 33.49
CA GLU A 610 -51.40 39.79 33.87
C GLU A 610 -52.20 38.68 34.56
N GLY A 611 -52.55 38.90 35.84
CA GLY A 611 -53.41 37.97 36.57
C GLY A 611 -54.87 38.02 36.08
N PRO A 612 -55.67 36.94 36.22
CA PRO A 612 -55.42 35.75 37.04
C PRO A 612 -54.46 34.74 36.40
N TYR A 613 -53.65 34.07 37.24
CA TYR A 613 -52.73 33.02 36.82
C TYR A 613 -53.36 31.62 36.94
N THR A 614 -52.97 30.73 36.05
CA THR A 614 -53.27 29.30 36.11
C THR A 614 -52.00 28.51 36.41
N TYR A 615 -52.10 27.45 37.20
CA TYR A 615 -50.97 26.63 37.65
C TYR A 615 -51.18 25.20 37.21
N VAL A 616 -50.13 24.56 36.70
CA VAL A 616 -50.11 23.13 36.39
C VAL A 616 -48.81 22.56 36.94
N TRP A 617 -48.92 21.71 37.94
CA TRP A 617 -47.79 21.02 38.54
C TRP A 617 -47.55 19.67 37.87
N SER A 618 -46.30 19.19 37.92
CA SER A 618 -45.91 17.87 37.41
C SER A 618 -46.67 16.71 38.08
N ASN A 619 -47.19 16.92 39.29
CA ASN A 619 -48.05 15.96 40.00
C ASN A 619 -49.56 16.14 39.71
N GLY A 620 -49.92 17.03 38.77
CA GLY A 620 -51.30 17.29 38.35
C GLY A 620 -52.07 18.28 39.22
N ALA A 621 -51.48 18.85 40.28
CA ALA A 621 -52.11 19.88 41.08
C ALA A 621 -52.23 21.21 40.31
N THR A 622 -53.20 22.05 40.69
CA THR A 622 -53.51 23.31 39.99
C THR A 622 -53.56 24.55 40.88
N GLY A 623 -53.14 24.43 42.14
CA GLY A 623 -53.04 25.55 43.08
C GLY A 623 -51.67 26.23 43.04
N PRO A 624 -51.55 27.46 43.55
CA PRO A 624 -50.26 28.12 43.70
C PRO A 624 -49.33 27.40 44.70
N SER A 625 -49.89 26.65 45.65
CA SER A 625 -49.11 25.95 46.67
C SER A 625 -49.56 24.49 46.74
N ILE A 626 -48.61 23.58 46.97
CA ILE A 626 -48.84 22.14 47.04
C ILE A 626 -48.21 21.58 48.33
N SER A 627 -48.90 20.64 48.98
CA SER A 627 -48.44 19.98 50.21
C SER A 627 -48.70 18.47 50.12
N GLY A 628 -48.23 17.69 51.10
CA GLY A 628 -48.35 16.24 51.03
C GLY A 628 -47.29 15.60 50.11
N LEU A 629 -46.14 16.24 49.96
CA LEU A 629 -45.11 15.88 48.99
C LEU A 629 -44.09 14.94 49.61
N THR A 630 -43.75 13.88 48.87
CA THR A 630 -42.58 13.04 49.16
C THR A 630 -41.32 13.64 48.53
N SER A 631 -40.15 13.10 48.85
CA SER A 631 -38.88 13.53 48.23
C SER A 631 -38.93 13.40 46.71
N GLY A 632 -38.47 14.43 46.00
CA GLY A 632 -38.53 14.47 44.54
C GLY A 632 -38.50 15.88 43.98
N TYR A 633 -38.66 15.98 42.66
CA TYR A 633 -38.72 17.24 41.92
C TYR A 633 -40.14 17.55 41.47
N TYR A 634 -40.56 18.80 41.68
CA TYR A 634 -41.89 19.28 41.33
C TYR A 634 -41.74 20.50 40.43
N GLU A 635 -42.20 20.38 39.18
CA GLU A 635 -42.20 21.48 38.22
C GLU A 635 -43.58 22.11 38.21
N VAL A 636 -43.64 23.44 38.30
CA VAL A 636 -44.87 24.21 38.04
C VAL A 636 -44.74 24.90 36.70
N LYS A 637 -45.79 24.85 35.91
CA LYS A 637 -46.03 25.74 34.78
C LYS A 637 -47.11 26.75 35.18
N VAL A 638 -46.78 28.04 35.10
CA VAL A 638 -47.71 29.14 35.36
C VAL A 638 -48.03 29.83 34.06
N THR A 639 -49.31 29.99 33.77
CA THR A 639 -49.81 30.71 32.59
C THR A 639 -50.65 31.90 33.04
N ASP A 640 -50.34 33.09 32.54
CA ASP A 640 -51.09 34.32 32.84
C ASP A 640 -52.35 34.48 31.96
N GLN A 641 -53.13 35.54 32.18
CA GLN A 641 -54.39 35.79 31.45
C GLN A 641 -54.16 36.02 29.95
N LYS A 642 -52.98 36.47 29.53
CA LYS A 642 -52.63 36.72 28.13
C LYS A 642 -52.05 35.48 27.44
N GLY A 643 -51.91 34.38 28.17
CA GLY A 643 -51.38 33.12 27.66
C GLY A 643 -49.86 33.01 27.74
N CYS A 644 -49.19 33.90 28.47
CA CYS A 644 -47.75 33.83 28.68
C CYS A 644 -47.43 32.76 29.72
N GLU A 645 -46.53 31.85 29.38
CA GLU A 645 -46.23 30.67 30.19
C GLU A 645 -44.79 30.71 30.71
N LYS A 646 -44.59 30.33 31.97
CA LYS A 646 -43.27 30.14 32.57
C LYS A 646 -43.26 28.90 33.45
N SER A 647 -42.15 28.16 33.42
CA SER A 647 -41.97 26.99 34.29
C SER A 647 -40.89 27.22 35.35
N ARG A 648 -41.03 26.57 36.49
CA ARG A 648 -40.01 26.53 37.54
C ARG A 648 -39.98 25.18 38.25
N LEU A 649 -38.77 24.66 38.45
CA LEU A 649 -38.52 23.42 39.18
C LEU A 649 -38.19 23.69 40.66
N PHE A 650 -38.79 22.90 41.55
CA PHE A 650 -38.51 22.86 42.98
C PHE A 650 -38.13 21.44 43.41
N SER A 651 -37.39 21.32 44.52
CA SER A 651 -36.99 20.02 45.06
C SER A 651 -37.34 19.87 46.54
N ILE A 652 -37.91 18.73 46.88
CA ILE A 652 -38.07 18.23 48.25
C ILE A 652 -36.98 17.17 48.46
N ARG A 653 -36.08 17.42 49.40
CA ARG A 653 -34.93 16.57 49.69
C ARG A 653 -35.39 15.30 50.44
N PRO A 654 -34.73 14.15 50.21
CA PRO A 654 -34.94 12.96 51.05
C PRO A 654 -34.46 13.23 52.49
N LEU A 655 -35.03 12.53 53.47
CA LEU A 655 -34.49 12.56 54.83
C LEU A 655 -33.10 11.91 54.86
N GLU A 656 -32.14 12.57 55.49
CA GLU A 656 -30.85 11.97 55.82
C GLU A 656 -30.99 11.18 57.12
N ILE A 657 -30.73 9.88 57.07
CA ILE A 657 -30.79 9.01 58.25
C ILE A 657 -29.67 9.36 59.23
N MET A 658 -30.00 9.48 60.52
CA MET A 658 -29.00 9.61 61.58
C MET A 658 -28.27 8.28 61.80
N SER A 659 -26.96 8.36 61.96
CA SER A 659 -26.09 7.25 62.34
C SER A 659 -25.14 7.71 63.44
N LEU A 660 -24.85 6.82 64.38
CA LEU A 660 -23.96 7.07 65.50
C LEU A 660 -22.67 6.30 65.29
N THR A 661 -21.53 6.97 65.47
CA THR A 661 -20.22 6.32 65.60
C THR A 661 -19.72 6.51 67.01
N THR A 662 -19.28 5.44 67.64
CA THR A 662 -19.06 5.41 69.09
C THR A 662 -17.66 4.94 69.41
N ASP A 663 -17.01 5.59 70.36
CA ASP A 663 -15.75 5.18 70.97
C ASP A 663 -16.01 4.85 72.45
N VAL A 664 -15.67 3.63 72.86
CA VAL A 664 -15.99 3.09 74.18
C VAL A 664 -14.72 2.65 74.88
N THR A 665 -14.41 3.28 76.00
CA THR A 665 -13.35 2.89 76.93
C THR A 665 -13.94 2.07 78.06
N MET A 666 -13.49 0.83 78.20
CA MET A 666 -13.92 -0.06 79.28
C MET A 666 -13.28 0.34 80.62
N PRO A 667 -14.04 0.36 81.73
CA PRO A 667 -13.49 0.68 83.04
C PRO A 667 -12.50 -0.39 83.54
N GLY A 668 -11.44 0.06 84.21
CA GLY A 668 -10.47 -0.78 84.92
C GLY A 668 -11.03 -1.39 86.21
N CYS A 669 -10.26 -2.30 86.81
CA CYS A 669 -10.73 -3.15 87.91
C CYS A 669 -11.12 -2.41 89.21
N GLU A 670 -10.66 -1.18 89.45
CA GLU A 670 -11.01 -0.44 90.68
C GLU A 670 -11.31 1.07 90.53
N ASP A 671 -11.25 1.69 89.34
CA ASP A 671 -11.26 3.18 89.25
C ASP A 671 -12.40 3.83 88.45
N GLY A 672 -13.40 3.09 87.96
CA GLY A 672 -14.60 3.70 87.36
C GLY A 672 -14.27 4.73 86.27
N ASP A 673 -13.24 4.47 85.48
CA ASP A 673 -12.63 5.34 84.47
C ASP A 673 -13.18 5.09 83.06
N GLY A 674 -14.28 4.32 82.95
CA GLY A 674 -14.93 4.05 81.68
C GLY A 674 -15.46 5.33 81.03
N ALA A 675 -15.51 5.34 79.70
CA ALA A 675 -16.02 6.46 78.93
C ALA A 675 -16.72 5.99 77.67
N ILE A 676 -17.75 6.73 77.25
CA ILE A 676 -18.41 6.56 75.96
C ILE A 676 -18.43 7.92 75.27
N SER A 677 -17.92 7.98 74.04
CA SER A 677 -17.98 9.15 73.18
C SER A 677 -18.75 8.81 71.92
N VAL A 678 -19.69 9.66 71.51
CA VAL A 678 -20.53 9.46 70.33
C VAL A 678 -20.42 10.65 69.41
N SER A 679 -20.25 10.40 68.12
CA SER A 679 -20.42 11.41 67.07
C SER A 679 -21.56 11.00 66.14
N VAL A 680 -22.36 11.99 65.74
CA VAL A 680 -23.53 11.80 64.88
C VAL A 680 -23.16 12.15 63.44
N ALA A 681 -23.53 11.29 62.50
CA ALA A 681 -23.47 11.57 61.07
C ALA A 681 -24.85 11.40 60.42
N GLY A 682 -25.24 12.32 59.54
CA GLY A 682 -26.59 12.42 58.99
C GLY A 682 -27.60 13.02 59.99
N GLY A 683 -28.87 13.15 59.58
CA GLY A 683 -29.90 13.88 60.34
C GLY A 683 -29.82 15.41 60.19
N THR A 684 -30.74 16.12 60.86
CA THR A 684 -30.86 17.58 60.80
C THR A 684 -30.38 18.22 62.11
N ALA A 685 -29.20 18.84 62.11
CA ALA A 685 -28.70 19.57 63.28
C ALA A 685 -29.61 20.75 63.69
N PRO A 686 -29.67 21.14 64.99
CA PRO A 686 -28.91 20.60 66.14
C PRO A 686 -29.42 19.24 66.66
N TYR A 687 -28.53 18.48 67.29
CA TYR A 687 -28.86 17.21 67.96
C TYR A 687 -28.99 17.39 69.48
N THR A 688 -29.86 16.61 70.11
CA THR A 688 -30.01 16.53 71.57
C THR A 688 -29.67 15.13 72.07
N PHE A 689 -28.76 15.06 73.05
CA PHE A 689 -28.23 13.80 73.59
C PHE A 689 -28.74 13.57 75.01
N GLN A 690 -29.40 12.45 75.24
CA GLN A 690 -29.92 12.07 76.55
C GLN A 690 -29.52 10.64 76.90
N TRP A 691 -28.75 10.50 77.97
CA TRP A 691 -28.35 9.20 78.52
C TRP A 691 -29.28 8.77 79.65
N ASP A 692 -29.41 7.46 79.84
CA ASP A 692 -30.03 6.89 81.03
C ASP A 692 -29.29 7.32 82.30
N GLY A 693 -30.03 7.51 83.40
CA GLY A 693 -29.50 8.12 84.62
C GLY A 693 -29.41 9.66 84.60
N GLY A 694 -29.83 10.31 83.50
CA GLY A 694 -30.02 11.77 83.43
C GLY A 694 -28.78 12.58 83.00
N MET A 695 -27.75 11.91 82.49
CA MET A 695 -26.58 12.56 81.91
C MET A 695 -26.88 13.11 80.51
N THR A 696 -26.20 14.19 80.11
CA THR A 696 -26.42 14.87 78.83
C THR A 696 -25.09 15.19 78.15
N GLY A 697 -25.05 15.14 76.83
CA GLY A 697 -23.87 15.47 76.02
C GLY A 697 -23.41 14.33 75.12
N GLU A 698 -22.58 14.67 74.13
CA GLU A 698 -22.01 13.75 73.13
C GLU A 698 -21.09 12.67 73.74
N SER A 699 -20.42 13.00 74.85
CA SER A 699 -19.53 12.08 75.55
C SER A 699 -19.80 12.08 77.05
N ILE A 700 -19.78 10.91 77.67
CA ILE A 700 -19.89 10.69 79.12
C ILE A 700 -18.67 9.89 79.61
N SER A 701 -18.18 10.19 80.82
CA SER A 701 -16.97 9.59 81.38
C SER A 701 -17.09 9.39 82.90
N ASN A 702 -16.12 8.67 83.48
CA ASN A 702 -16.15 8.16 84.86
C ASN A 702 -17.25 7.11 85.09
N LEU A 703 -17.41 6.20 84.12
CA LEU A 703 -18.43 5.18 84.11
C LEU A 703 -17.90 3.88 84.74
N THR A 704 -18.76 3.20 85.48
CA THR A 704 -18.49 1.84 86.00
C THR A 704 -19.05 0.79 85.03
N ALA A 705 -18.72 -0.50 85.28
CA ALA A 705 -19.31 -1.57 84.48
C ALA A 705 -20.85 -1.58 84.63
N GLY A 706 -21.56 -1.59 83.51
CA GLY A 706 -23.00 -1.38 83.46
C GLY A 706 -23.51 -1.18 82.04
N VAL A 707 -24.84 -1.11 81.88
CA VAL A 707 -25.48 -0.78 80.60
C VAL A 707 -25.87 0.69 80.62
N TYR A 708 -25.50 1.42 79.58
CA TYR A 708 -25.83 2.83 79.36
C TYR A 708 -26.57 2.97 78.04
N SER A 709 -27.70 3.66 78.01
CA SER A 709 -28.53 3.88 76.83
C SER A 709 -28.54 5.36 76.46
N LEU A 710 -28.13 5.67 75.24
CA LEU A 710 -28.23 6.99 74.64
C LEU A 710 -29.48 7.08 73.77
N THR A 711 -30.20 8.18 73.91
CA THR A 711 -31.20 8.66 72.95
C THR A 711 -30.66 9.93 72.31
N VAL A 712 -30.58 9.96 70.99
CA VAL A 712 -30.23 11.14 70.19
C VAL A 712 -31.45 11.54 69.36
N ASP A 713 -31.91 12.77 69.52
CA ASP A 713 -32.92 13.37 68.65
C ASP A 713 -32.30 14.47 67.78
N ASP A 714 -32.77 14.62 66.54
CA ASP A 714 -32.40 15.74 65.67
C ASP A 714 -33.48 16.83 65.60
N ALA A 715 -33.18 17.94 64.93
CA ALA A 715 -34.10 19.06 64.78
C ALA A 715 -35.28 18.79 63.82
N ALA A 716 -35.24 17.70 63.05
CA ALA A 716 -36.35 17.21 62.22
C ALA A 716 -37.26 16.21 62.96
N GLY A 717 -36.98 15.94 64.24
CA GLY A 717 -37.75 15.04 65.10
C GLY A 717 -37.40 13.56 64.93
N CYS A 718 -36.30 13.23 64.24
CA CYS A 718 -35.81 11.87 64.11
C CYS A 718 -35.11 11.43 65.39
N GLN A 719 -35.27 10.16 65.80
CA GLN A 719 -34.69 9.61 67.03
C GLN A 719 -33.86 8.35 66.75
N VAL A 720 -32.66 8.27 67.34
CA VAL A 720 -31.84 7.06 67.41
C VAL A 720 -31.59 6.70 68.87
N VAL A 721 -31.86 5.44 69.22
CA VAL A 721 -31.58 4.90 70.56
C VAL A 721 -30.52 3.81 70.45
N GLU A 722 -29.45 3.92 71.23
CA GLU A 722 -28.36 2.95 71.26
C GLU A 722 -27.95 2.61 72.70
N SER A 723 -27.60 1.35 72.94
CA SER A 723 -27.20 0.86 74.27
C SER A 723 -25.78 0.31 74.26
N PHE A 724 -24.96 0.76 75.19
CA PHE A 724 -23.56 0.39 75.39
C PHE A 724 -23.44 -0.41 76.68
N THR A 725 -22.78 -1.56 76.62
CA THR A 725 -22.48 -2.36 77.82
C THR A 725 -21.00 -2.24 78.14
N LEU A 726 -20.69 -1.58 79.26
CA LEU A 726 -19.34 -1.51 79.80
C LEU A 726 -19.11 -2.71 80.71
N MET A 727 -18.04 -3.44 80.46
CA MET A 727 -17.57 -4.55 81.30
C MET A 727 -16.17 -4.22 81.82
N LEU A 728 -15.75 -4.88 82.90
CA LEU A 728 -14.37 -4.75 83.37
C LEU A 728 -13.41 -5.31 82.31
N SER A 729 -12.30 -4.63 82.05
CA SER A 729 -11.30 -5.06 81.05
C SER A 729 -10.60 -6.38 81.43
N ASP A 730 -10.44 -7.30 80.47
CA ASP A 730 -9.96 -8.68 80.66
C ASP A 730 -8.43 -8.85 80.90
N THR A 731 -7.64 -7.77 81.03
CA THR A 731 -6.17 -7.88 81.21
C THR A 731 -5.70 -8.11 82.65
N CYS A 732 -6.46 -8.85 83.45
CA CYS A 732 -6.04 -9.29 84.78
C CYS A 732 -6.04 -10.82 84.92
N GLU A 733 -5.07 -11.51 84.31
CA GLU A 733 -4.72 -12.89 84.74
C GLU A 733 -3.20 -13.14 84.75
N VAL A 734 -2.73 -13.75 85.85
CA VAL A 734 -1.41 -14.38 86.01
C VAL A 734 -1.64 -15.90 85.78
N PRO A 735 -0.71 -16.63 85.13
CA PRO A 735 -1.06 -17.65 84.13
C PRO A 735 -1.42 -19.02 84.68
N ASP A 736 -2.34 -19.72 84.01
CA ASP A 736 -2.58 -21.17 84.15
C ASP A 736 -1.99 -21.93 82.94
N PRO A 737 -1.02 -22.85 83.15
CA PRO A 737 -0.33 -23.60 82.12
C PRO A 737 -0.95 -25.00 81.88
N ASP A 738 -2.22 -25.10 81.49
CA ASP A 738 -2.78 -26.39 81.04
C ASP A 738 -4.00 -26.20 80.11
N LYS A 739 -3.75 -25.99 78.81
CA LYS A 739 -4.74 -26.40 77.80
C LYS A 739 -4.11 -26.71 76.44
N PRO A 740 -4.39 -27.89 75.84
CA PRO A 740 -3.67 -28.35 74.66
C PRO A 740 -4.16 -27.68 73.37
N ALA A 741 -3.23 -27.58 72.41
CA ALA A 741 -3.47 -27.20 71.03
C ALA A 741 -4.25 -28.29 70.27
N GLY A 742 -5.23 -27.88 69.45
CA GLY A 742 -5.91 -28.78 68.51
C GLY A 742 -7.13 -28.17 67.80
N GLU A 743 -6.93 -27.80 66.53
CA GLU A 743 -7.86 -27.82 65.39
C GLU A 743 -9.09 -26.88 65.35
N SER A 744 -9.01 -25.86 64.48
CA SER A 744 -9.62 -25.90 63.14
C SER A 744 -9.25 -24.64 62.35
N CYS A 745 -8.50 -24.83 61.27
CA CYS A 745 -8.15 -23.80 60.28
C CYS A 745 -9.37 -23.52 59.36
N CYS A 746 -9.44 -22.31 58.81
CA CYS A 746 -10.41 -21.82 57.81
C CYS A 746 -11.71 -21.14 58.34
N ASP A 747 -11.59 -19.94 58.90
CA ASP A 747 -12.69 -18.94 58.89
C ASP A 747 -12.22 -17.75 58.03
N GLY A 748 -12.31 -17.92 56.70
CA GLY A 748 -11.70 -17.04 55.70
C GLY A 748 -12.41 -15.70 55.56
N LYS A 749 -11.85 -14.65 56.15
CA LYS A 749 -12.42 -13.29 56.15
C LYS A 749 -11.40 -12.25 55.65
N VAL A 750 -11.83 -11.33 54.77
CA VAL A 750 -10.97 -10.28 54.17
C VAL A 750 -10.77 -9.14 55.18
N SER A 751 -9.53 -8.76 55.47
CA SER A 751 -9.23 -7.64 56.37
C SER A 751 -9.12 -6.30 55.63
N GLN A 752 -8.48 -6.29 54.47
CA GLN A 752 -8.29 -5.10 53.65
C GLN A 752 -8.13 -5.46 52.16
N LEU A 753 -8.70 -4.66 51.26
CA LEU A 753 -8.54 -4.80 49.81
C LEU A 753 -8.42 -3.41 49.16
N SER A 754 -7.32 -3.15 48.45
CA SER A 754 -7.07 -1.89 47.72
C SER A 754 -7.04 -2.11 46.21
N LEU A 755 -7.82 -1.31 45.48
CA LEU A 755 -8.03 -1.43 44.04
C LEU A 755 -7.85 -0.09 43.33
N GLU A 756 -7.37 -0.12 42.09
CA GLU A 756 -7.31 1.04 41.18
C GLU A 756 -8.26 0.82 40.00
N TYR A 757 -9.13 1.81 39.72
CA TYR A 757 -10.07 1.76 38.60
C TYR A 757 -9.38 2.13 37.28
N GLN A 758 -9.42 1.21 36.31
CA GLN A 758 -8.73 1.36 35.01
C GLN A 758 -9.68 1.76 33.86
N GLY A 759 -10.96 2.03 34.13
CA GLY A 759 -11.92 2.43 33.10
C GLY A 759 -11.60 3.81 32.48
N THR A 760 -11.96 4.04 31.22
CA THR A 760 -11.64 5.28 30.47
C THR A 760 -12.58 6.46 30.75
N VAL A 761 -13.66 6.24 31.50
CA VAL A 761 -14.64 7.25 31.93
C VAL A 761 -15.05 7.01 33.39
N SER A 762 -15.47 8.06 34.10
CA SER A 762 -15.94 7.94 35.49
C SER A 762 -17.21 7.09 35.59
N GLY A 763 -17.26 6.18 36.57
CA GLY A 763 -18.38 5.25 36.80
C GLY A 763 -18.81 5.21 38.27
N TYR A 764 -19.95 4.60 38.56
CA TYR A 764 -20.46 4.41 39.92
C TYR A 764 -20.19 2.98 40.40
N VAL A 765 -19.37 2.82 41.44
CA VAL A 765 -18.95 1.53 41.98
C VAL A 765 -19.85 1.15 43.14
N LYS A 766 -20.29 -0.11 43.18
CA LYS A 766 -21.08 -0.71 44.26
C LYS A 766 -20.50 -2.06 44.67
N VAL A 767 -20.19 -2.24 45.95
CA VAL A 767 -19.60 -3.47 46.49
C VAL A 767 -20.63 -4.23 47.32
N VAL A 768 -20.79 -5.52 47.03
CA VAL A 768 -21.78 -6.39 47.66
C VAL A 768 -21.10 -7.63 48.25
N GLN A 769 -21.42 -7.95 49.50
CA GLN A 769 -20.98 -9.18 50.17
C GLN A 769 -22.04 -10.27 50.01
N LYS A 770 -21.65 -11.47 49.58
CA LYS A 770 -22.61 -12.50 49.15
C LYS A 770 -23.31 -13.25 50.29
N ILE A 771 -22.74 -13.27 51.50
CA ILE A 771 -23.34 -14.00 52.63
C ILE A 771 -24.74 -13.45 52.98
N ASP A 772 -24.97 -12.13 52.84
CA ASP A 772 -26.26 -11.50 53.17
C ASP A 772 -26.84 -10.62 52.05
N GLY A 773 -26.18 -10.51 50.89
CA GLY A 773 -26.59 -9.63 49.78
C GLY A 773 -26.52 -8.13 50.09
N GLN A 774 -25.94 -7.75 51.23
CA GLN A 774 -25.80 -6.36 51.65
C GLN A 774 -24.76 -5.62 50.83
N THR A 775 -25.12 -4.39 50.45
CA THR A 775 -24.18 -3.42 49.87
C THR A 775 -23.37 -2.81 50.99
N VAL A 776 -22.07 -3.01 50.97
CA VAL A 776 -21.15 -2.56 52.02
C VAL A 776 -20.44 -1.25 51.65
N PHE A 777 -20.44 -0.87 50.37
CA PHE A 777 -19.82 0.35 49.88
C PHE A 777 -20.42 0.78 48.53
N ALA A 778 -20.62 2.08 48.30
CA ALA A 778 -21.01 2.62 46.99
C ALA A 778 -20.51 4.07 46.80
N GLU A 779 -19.73 4.32 45.74
CA GLU A 779 -19.16 5.65 45.47
C GLU A 779 -18.88 5.86 43.97
N LYS A 780 -18.81 7.12 43.53
CA LYS A 780 -18.42 7.50 42.17
C LYS A 780 -16.90 7.55 42.03
N VAL A 781 -16.33 6.84 41.05
CA VAL A 781 -14.88 6.76 40.81
C VAL A 781 -14.53 7.35 39.44
N SER A 782 -13.29 7.85 39.29
CA SER A 782 -12.75 8.39 38.04
C SER A 782 -11.58 7.54 37.54
N PRO A 783 -11.24 7.58 36.24
CA PRO A 783 -10.11 6.83 35.68
C PRO A 783 -8.81 7.06 36.48
N GLY A 784 -8.14 5.98 36.91
CA GLY A 784 -6.95 6.02 37.76
C GLY A 784 -7.21 6.25 39.26
N GLY A 785 -8.48 6.28 39.69
CA GLY A 785 -8.86 6.44 41.08
C GLY A 785 -8.60 5.18 41.91
N VAL A 786 -7.94 5.33 43.05
CA VAL A 786 -7.67 4.24 44.01
C VAL A 786 -8.68 4.30 45.14
N PHE A 787 -9.27 3.15 45.49
CA PHE A 787 -10.16 3.02 46.65
C PHE A 787 -9.83 1.76 47.44
N THR A 788 -9.96 1.86 48.77
CA THR A 788 -9.59 0.80 49.71
C THR A 788 -10.76 0.45 50.60
N LEU A 789 -11.08 -0.84 50.65
CA LEU A 789 -12.13 -1.40 51.48
C LEU A 789 -11.52 -1.90 52.80
N HIS A 790 -12.05 -1.41 53.92
CA HIS A 790 -11.71 -1.84 55.26
C HIS A 790 -12.94 -2.51 55.90
N GLY A 791 -12.81 -3.74 56.40
CA GLY A 791 -13.95 -4.47 56.94
C GLY A 791 -14.36 -4.00 58.34
N GLN A 792 -15.50 -3.32 58.46
CA GLN A 792 -16.13 -3.03 59.76
C GLN A 792 -17.62 -3.38 59.79
N ASP A 793 -17.98 -4.37 60.61
CA ASP A 793 -19.28 -4.51 61.26
C ASP A 793 -19.05 -4.62 62.79
N ARG A 794 -20.08 -4.92 63.60
CA ARG A 794 -20.00 -4.98 65.08
C ARG A 794 -18.95 -5.96 65.67
N LYS A 795 -18.27 -6.80 64.85
CA LYS A 795 -16.98 -7.49 65.16
C LYS A 795 -15.89 -7.37 64.06
N GLY A 796 -16.14 -6.65 62.98
CA GLY A 796 -15.14 -6.05 62.10
C GLY A 796 -14.50 -6.98 61.07
N THR A 797 -15.24 -7.67 60.20
CA THR A 797 -14.59 -8.37 59.06
C THR A 797 -15.50 -8.59 57.84
N LEU A 798 -14.95 -8.43 56.63
CA LEU A 798 -15.59 -8.75 55.34
C LEU A 798 -15.70 -10.28 55.18
N GLY A 799 -16.82 -10.77 54.65
CA GLY A 799 -17.08 -12.19 54.42
C GLY A 799 -16.13 -12.85 53.40
N PRO A 800 -16.26 -14.17 53.20
CA PRO A 800 -15.37 -14.96 52.36
C PRO A 800 -15.48 -14.68 50.86
N GLU A 801 -16.51 -13.94 50.42
CA GLU A 801 -16.79 -13.66 49.01
C GLU A 801 -17.32 -12.23 48.82
N ILE A 802 -16.67 -11.47 47.93
CA ILE A 802 -16.99 -10.06 47.61
C ILE A 802 -17.21 -9.93 46.10
N ILE A 803 -18.28 -9.22 45.70
CA ILE A 803 -18.61 -8.90 44.30
C ILE A 803 -18.64 -7.37 44.14
N ILE A 804 -18.02 -6.88 43.08
CA ILE A 804 -17.92 -5.44 42.76
C ILE A 804 -18.67 -5.19 41.46
N TYR A 805 -19.54 -4.18 41.48
CA TYR A 805 -20.30 -3.71 40.32
C TYR A 805 -19.83 -2.32 39.90
N VAL A 806 -19.79 -2.05 38.60
CA VAL A 806 -19.61 -0.71 38.00
C VAL A 806 -20.83 -0.43 37.14
N ASP A 807 -21.53 0.66 37.44
CA ASP A 807 -22.75 1.10 36.73
C ASP A 807 -23.80 -0.02 36.56
N GLY A 808 -23.87 -0.94 37.53
CA GLY A 808 -24.82 -2.05 37.58
C GLY A 808 -24.34 -3.37 36.98
N ASN A 809 -23.18 -3.40 36.31
CA ASN A 809 -22.59 -4.63 35.75
C ASN A 809 -21.56 -5.23 36.71
N ASN A 810 -21.51 -6.57 36.82
CA ASN A 810 -20.51 -7.27 37.63
C ASN A 810 -19.13 -7.05 37.00
N ALA A 811 -18.27 -6.33 37.72
CA ALA A 811 -16.96 -5.88 37.23
C ALA A 811 -15.80 -6.71 37.80
N ALA A 812 -15.92 -7.27 39.01
CA ALA A 812 -14.91 -8.16 39.60
C ALA A 812 -15.46 -8.97 40.80
N GLN A 813 -14.88 -10.14 41.08
CA GLN A 813 -15.29 -11.02 42.20
C GLN A 813 -14.09 -11.74 42.84
N PHE A 814 -14.07 -11.83 44.18
CA PHE A 814 -12.93 -12.32 44.97
C PHE A 814 -13.33 -13.28 46.10
N HIS A 815 -12.48 -14.27 46.42
CA HIS A 815 -12.65 -15.26 47.50
C HIS A 815 -11.45 -15.37 48.47
N THR A 816 -11.72 -15.85 49.70
CA THR A 816 -10.73 -15.96 50.82
C THR A 816 -10.09 -17.34 51.03
N SER A 817 -10.23 -18.30 50.12
CA SER A 817 -9.74 -19.67 50.35
C SER A 817 -9.19 -20.35 49.09
N CYS A 818 -7.90 -20.18 48.78
CA CYS A 818 -7.16 -21.03 47.83
C CYS A 818 -5.62 -20.96 48.04
N SER A 819 -4.89 -21.90 47.41
CA SER A 819 -3.51 -22.31 47.71
C SER A 819 -2.37 -21.46 47.13
N GLU A 820 -2.63 -20.46 46.28
CA GLU A 820 -1.60 -19.61 45.67
C GLU A 820 -1.85 -18.11 45.90
N PRO A 821 -0.83 -17.31 46.26
CA PRO A 821 -1.03 -15.89 46.57
C PRO A 821 -1.21 -14.98 45.36
N ILE A 822 -2.16 -14.04 45.40
CA ILE A 822 -2.16 -12.85 44.53
C ILE A 822 -1.08 -11.85 45.02
N GLY A 823 -0.19 -11.42 44.14
CA GLY A 823 0.70 -10.27 44.37
C GLY A 823 0.11 -8.93 43.88
N PRO A 824 0.70 -7.79 44.28
CA PRO A 824 0.40 -6.48 43.70
C PRO A 824 0.53 -6.52 42.17
N GLY A 825 -0.46 -6.00 41.43
CA GLY A 825 -0.43 -5.90 39.96
C GLY A 825 -1.21 -6.97 39.18
N SER A 826 -2.05 -7.76 39.83
CA SER A 826 -2.99 -8.67 39.14
C SER A 826 -4.20 -7.89 38.58
N VAL A 827 -4.62 -8.23 37.36
CA VAL A 827 -5.71 -7.55 36.62
C VAL A 827 -6.99 -8.37 36.76
N SER A 828 -8.08 -7.75 37.20
CA SER A 828 -9.39 -8.38 37.35
C SER A 828 -10.47 -7.42 36.84
N GLY A 829 -11.01 -7.70 35.66
CA GLY A 829 -11.99 -6.83 34.99
C GLY A 829 -11.51 -5.39 34.81
N ASP A 830 -12.35 -4.42 35.17
CA ASP A 830 -12.07 -2.97 35.09
C ASP A 830 -11.13 -2.45 36.20
N PHE A 831 -10.56 -3.33 37.03
CA PHE A 831 -9.75 -2.97 38.19
C PHE A 831 -8.38 -3.65 38.20
N LEU A 832 -7.38 -2.92 38.73
CA LEU A 832 -6.07 -3.42 39.09
C LEU A 832 -5.99 -3.63 40.60
N VAL A 833 -5.52 -4.80 41.05
CA VAL A 833 -5.34 -5.08 42.48
C VAL A 833 -4.00 -4.50 42.96
N LEU A 834 -4.07 -3.56 43.90
CA LEU A 834 -2.87 -2.93 44.48
C LEU A 834 -2.36 -3.70 45.71
N SER A 835 -3.27 -4.17 46.58
CA SER A 835 -2.95 -5.00 47.75
C SER A 835 -4.20 -5.70 48.31
N GLY A 836 -4.01 -6.80 49.04
CA GLY A 836 -5.10 -7.53 49.69
C GLY A 836 -4.63 -8.41 50.85
N GLU A 837 -5.30 -8.33 51.99
CA GLU A 837 -4.94 -9.04 53.22
C GLU A 837 -6.13 -9.83 53.80
N SER A 838 -5.82 -10.97 54.43
CA SER A 838 -6.75 -11.77 55.23
C SER A 838 -6.37 -11.68 56.71
N ARG A 839 -7.36 -11.72 57.61
CA ARG A 839 -7.16 -11.61 59.07
C ARG A 839 -6.19 -12.65 59.66
N ASN A 840 -5.98 -13.79 59.00
CA ASN A 840 -5.09 -14.88 59.45
C ASN A 840 -3.86 -15.09 58.54
N GLY A 841 -3.50 -14.12 57.69
CA GLY A 841 -2.30 -14.18 56.85
C GLY A 841 -2.41 -15.04 55.58
N GLY A 842 -3.62 -15.48 55.20
CA GLY A 842 -3.89 -16.15 53.92
C GLY A 842 -4.06 -15.17 52.75
N ALA A 843 -3.83 -15.61 51.52
CA ALA A 843 -3.96 -14.77 50.32
C ALA A 843 -5.38 -14.81 49.70
N LEU A 844 -5.73 -13.77 48.91
CA LEU A 844 -7.00 -13.65 48.17
C LEU A 844 -6.87 -14.20 46.74
N CYS A 845 -7.95 -14.59 46.05
CA CYS A 845 -7.97 -15.10 44.66
C CYS A 845 -9.14 -14.49 43.82
N PRO A 846 -9.00 -14.19 42.50
CA PRO A 846 -10.11 -13.76 41.65
C PRO A 846 -10.94 -14.96 41.16
N VAL A 847 -12.23 -14.73 40.86
CA VAL A 847 -13.13 -15.74 40.27
C VAL A 847 -13.19 -15.55 38.75
N ASP A 848 -12.64 -16.49 37.99
CA ASP A 848 -12.75 -16.52 36.54
C ASP A 848 -14.09 -17.16 36.13
N GLU A 849 -15.11 -16.36 35.81
CA GLU A 849 -16.25 -16.82 35.00
C GLU A 849 -16.08 -16.38 33.54
N LYS A 850 -15.29 -17.18 32.81
CA LYS A 850 -15.51 -17.34 31.37
C LYS A 850 -16.80 -18.14 31.16
N THR A 851 -17.96 -17.49 30.94
CA THR A 851 -18.98 -17.89 29.94
C THR A 851 -20.22 -16.97 29.86
N SER A 852 -20.40 -16.38 28.67
CA SER A 852 -21.64 -16.11 27.92
C SER A 852 -22.66 -14.98 28.30
N VAL A 853 -22.73 -13.98 27.38
CA VAL A 853 -23.94 -13.47 26.63
C VAL A 853 -24.96 -12.65 27.47
N GLN A 854 -25.43 -11.43 27.15
CA GLN A 854 -25.61 -10.67 25.90
C GLN A 854 -25.93 -9.17 26.19
N THR A 855 -25.59 -8.31 25.22
CA THR A 855 -26.19 -7.00 24.85
C THR A 855 -26.42 -5.91 25.92
N MET A 856 -25.72 -4.77 25.78
CA MET A 856 -26.36 -3.45 25.69
C MET A 856 -25.53 -2.47 24.85
N GLU A 857 -26.27 -1.67 24.08
CA GLU A 857 -25.84 -0.73 23.06
C GLU A 857 -24.92 0.37 23.61
N TYR A 858 -23.79 0.60 22.94
CA TYR A 858 -23.03 1.83 23.11
C TYR A 858 -23.17 2.71 21.86
N ASN A 859 -23.64 3.93 22.11
CA ASN A 859 -23.88 5.01 21.15
C ASN A 859 -22.67 5.25 20.22
N LEU A 860 -22.93 5.19 18.91
CA LEU A 860 -22.00 5.64 17.88
C LEU A 860 -22.36 7.06 17.45
N TYR A 861 -21.49 8.04 17.77
CA TYR A 861 -21.55 9.38 17.20
C TYR A 861 -20.56 9.47 16.01
N PRO A 862 -21.02 9.54 14.75
CA PRO A 862 -20.18 9.96 13.63
C PRO A 862 -20.11 11.49 13.60
N ASN A 863 -18.90 12.05 13.67
CA ASN A 863 -18.66 13.49 13.51
C ASN A 863 -17.78 13.67 12.26
N PRO A 864 -18.21 14.39 11.21
CA PRO A 864 -17.37 14.65 10.04
C PRO A 864 -16.20 15.58 10.41
N TYR A 865 -14.98 15.18 10.07
CA TYR A 865 -13.78 16.01 10.23
C TYR A 865 -13.07 16.21 8.89
N VAL A 866 -12.63 17.44 8.63
CA VAL A 866 -11.81 17.79 7.46
C VAL A 866 -10.34 17.65 7.86
N GLY A 867 -9.74 16.51 7.54
CA GLY A 867 -8.30 16.30 7.61
C GLY A 867 -7.73 16.14 6.20
N GLU A 868 -6.82 17.04 5.81
CA GLU A 868 -6.13 17.05 4.49
C GLU A 868 -7.05 17.27 3.27
N GLY A 869 -8.10 18.09 3.40
CA GLY A 869 -8.94 18.47 2.25
C GLY A 869 -9.86 17.36 1.71
N LYS A 870 -10.01 16.26 2.46
CA LYS A 870 -10.86 15.12 2.11
C LYS A 870 -11.93 14.89 3.19
N LEU A 871 -13.15 14.55 2.78
CA LEU A 871 -14.27 14.28 3.68
C LEU A 871 -14.20 12.82 4.17
N LYS A 872 -14.07 12.62 5.49
CA LYS A 872 -13.92 11.29 6.11
C LYS A 872 -14.94 11.08 7.24
N VAL A 873 -15.33 9.81 7.44
CA VAL A 873 -16.23 9.37 8.53
C VAL A 873 -15.50 8.41 9.47
N LYS A 874 -15.61 8.61 10.79
CA LYS A 874 -14.97 7.78 11.83
C LYS A 874 -15.94 6.75 12.42
N PHE A 875 -15.49 5.51 12.60
CA PHE A 875 -16.29 4.41 13.14
C PHE A 875 -15.59 3.73 14.32
N SER A 876 -16.38 3.13 15.22
CA SER A 876 -15.83 2.18 16.20
C SER A 876 -15.75 0.78 15.58
N PRO A 877 -14.66 0.03 15.79
CA PRO A 877 -14.53 -1.33 15.28
C PRO A 877 -15.56 -2.22 15.98
N ASN A 878 -16.23 -3.11 15.23
CA ASN A 878 -16.62 -4.46 15.68
C ASN A 878 -17.60 -5.25 14.79
N GLU A 879 -17.99 -4.84 13.58
CA GLU A 879 -18.76 -5.70 12.65
C GLU A 879 -18.68 -5.19 11.21
N GLU A 880 -18.73 -6.10 10.22
CA GLU A 880 -18.89 -5.77 8.79
C GLU A 880 -20.30 -5.20 8.56
N LYS A 881 -20.40 -3.94 8.12
CA LYS A 881 -21.70 -3.29 7.81
C LYS A 881 -21.63 -2.55 6.48
N SER A 882 -22.71 -2.61 5.71
CA SER A 882 -22.91 -1.78 4.51
C SER A 882 -23.37 -0.39 4.91
N ILE A 883 -22.70 0.66 4.42
CA ILE A 883 -23.12 2.04 4.60
C ILE A 883 -23.69 2.62 3.31
N SER A 884 -24.81 3.33 3.42
CA SER A 884 -25.36 4.14 2.33
C SER A 884 -25.24 5.62 2.69
N VAL A 885 -24.66 6.41 1.79
CA VAL A 885 -24.54 7.87 1.92
C VAL A 885 -25.33 8.51 0.78
N ARG A 886 -26.23 9.44 1.11
CA ARG A 886 -27.03 10.19 0.14
C ARG A 886 -26.95 11.69 0.42
N LEU A 887 -26.68 12.48 -0.62
CA LEU A 887 -26.63 13.94 -0.59
C LEU A 887 -27.85 14.53 -1.25
N TYR A 888 -28.48 15.47 -0.55
CA TYR A 888 -29.62 16.23 -1.03
C TYR A 888 -29.27 17.71 -1.05
N ASP A 889 -29.75 18.45 -2.03
CA ASP A 889 -29.76 19.90 -1.93
C ASP A 889 -30.83 20.38 -0.93
N LEU A 890 -30.84 21.68 -0.63
CA LEU A 890 -31.82 22.26 0.30
C LEU A 890 -33.28 22.20 -0.21
N THR A 891 -33.51 21.84 -1.47
CA THR A 891 -34.85 21.61 -2.03
C THR A 891 -35.30 20.15 -1.84
N GLY A 892 -34.45 19.29 -1.27
CA GLY A 892 -34.71 17.88 -1.06
C GLY A 892 -34.42 16.99 -2.28
N LYS A 893 -33.79 17.54 -3.34
CA LYS A 893 -33.43 16.76 -4.54
C LYS A 893 -32.10 16.04 -4.30
N LEU A 894 -32.08 14.73 -4.55
CA LEU A 894 -30.86 13.91 -4.47
C LEU A 894 -29.84 14.39 -5.52
N ARG A 895 -28.62 14.67 -5.07
CA ARG A 895 -27.51 15.14 -5.91
C ARG A 895 -26.43 14.08 -6.11
N ALA A 896 -26.12 13.29 -5.09
CA ALA A 896 -25.16 12.20 -5.17
C ALA A 896 -25.49 11.09 -4.17
N SER A 897 -25.07 9.86 -4.45
CA SER A 897 -25.19 8.75 -3.50
C SER A 897 -24.11 7.71 -3.69
N MET A 898 -23.70 7.06 -2.60
CA MET A 898 -22.71 5.98 -2.58
C MET A 898 -23.16 4.88 -1.62
N ASN A 899 -22.82 3.62 -1.94
CA ASN A 899 -22.86 2.52 -1.00
C ASN A 899 -21.46 1.91 -0.88
N LYS A 900 -21.01 1.61 0.34
CA LYS A 900 -19.68 1.06 0.58
C LYS A 900 -19.70 0.07 1.74
N GLU A 901 -18.97 -1.03 1.62
CA GLU A 901 -18.76 -1.99 2.69
C GLU A 901 -17.44 -1.67 3.38
N TYR A 902 -17.36 -1.89 4.70
CA TYR A 902 -16.13 -1.68 5.46
C TYR A 902 -15.77 -2.87 6.33
N ALA A 903 -14.47 -3.13 6.42
CA ALA A 903 -13.91 -4.21 7.22
C ALA A 903 -13.90 -3.85 8.72
N PRO A 904 -14.00 -4.83 9.62
CA PRO A 904 -14.14 -4.58 11.07
C PRO A 904 -12.95 -3.85 11.70
N SER A 905 -11.81 -3.77 11.00
CA SER A 905 -10.56 -3.13 11.43
C SER A 905 -10.41 -1.67 10.98
N GLN A 906 -11.27 -1.13 10.11
CA GLN A 906 -11.17 0.24 9.63
C GLN A 906 -11.90 1.23 10.55
N THR A 907 -11.17 2.22 11.06
CA THR A 907 -11.70 3.29 11.93
C THR A 907 -12.03 4.58 11.18
N LEU A 908 -11.62 4.72 9.92
CA LEU A 908 -11.84 5.89 9.06
C LEU A 908 -12.19 5.47 7.62
N MET A 909 -13.23 6.08 7.03
CA MET A 909 -13.62 5.88 5.62
C MET A 909 -13.58 7.20 4.85
N ASP A 910 -12.95 7.20 3.66
CA ASP A 910 -12.98 8.31 2.70
C ASP A 910 -14.25 8.25 1.85
N ILE A 911 -14.97 9.36 1.82
CA ILE A 911 -16.20 9.56 1.04
C ILE A 911 -16.06 10.71 0.04
N SER A 912 -14.85 11.22 -0.21
CA SER A 912 -14.63 12.41 -1.04
C SER A 912 -15.11 12.29 -2.49
N GLU A 913 -15.24 11.06 -3.02
CA GLU A 913 -15.77 10.79 -4.37
C GLU A 913 -17.19 11.32 -4.58
N ILE A 914 -18.01 11.48 -3.53
CA ILE A 914 -19.37 12.00 -3.67
C ILE A 914 -19.42 13.54 -3.78
N THR A 915 -18.27 14.21 -3.57
CA THR A 915 -18.17 15.68 -3.52
C THR A 915 -17.53 16.30 -4.75
N THR A 916 -16.93 15.50 -5.64
CA THR A 916 -16.20 15.99 -6.83
C THR A 916 -17.08 16.65 -7.89
N GLU A 917 -18.39 16.37 -7.88
CA GLU A 917 -19.35 16.93 -8.84
C GLU A 917 -20.28 18.01 -8.23
N LEU A 918 -20.06 18.40 -6.97
CA LEU A 918 -20.93 19.35 -6.26
C LEU A 918 -20.37 20.77 -6.31
N SER A 919 -21.23 21.74 -6.61
CA SER A 919 -20.90 23.16 -6.54
C SER A 919 -20.85 23.66 -5.10
N ARG A 920 -20.14 24.77 -4.85
CA ARG A 920 -20.16 25.50 -3.56
C ARG A 920 -21.59 25.72 -3.10
N GLY A 921 -21.88 25.43 -1.83
CA GLY A 921 -23.24 25.51 -1.30
C GLY A 921 -23.48 24.63 -0.08
N GLN A 922 -24.73 24.59 0.36
CA GLN A 922 -25.17 23.80 1.51
C GLN A 922 -25.98 22.59 1.06
N TYR A 923 -25.72 21.45 1.70
CA TYR A 923 -26.33 20.17 1.38
C TYR A 923 -26.76 19.45 2.66
N LEU A 924 -27.73 18.55 2.54
CA LEU A 924 -28.12 17.61 3.57
C LEU A 924 -27.50 16.25 3.25
N VAL A 925 -26.74 15.69 4.19
CA VAL A 925 -26.12 14.37 4.05
C VAL A 925 -26.86 13.39 4.93
N LYS A 926 -27.23 12.25 4.34
CA LYS A 926 -27.98 11.20 5.00
C LYS A 926 -27.15 9.92 5.02
N PHE A 927 -26.87 9.42 6.22
CA PHE A 927 -26.13 8.19 6.45
C PHE A 927 -27.08 7.08 6.89
N LYS A 928 -26.96 5.89 6.30
CA LYS A 928 -27.71 4.71 6.72
C LYS A 928 -26.74 3.55 7.00
N ILE A 929 -26.75 3.06 8.24
CA ILE A 929 -25.95 1.92 8.71
C ILE A 929 -26.94 0.88 9.27
N GLY A 930 -27.14 -0.22 8.54
CA GLY A 930 -28.18 -1.19 8.88
C GLY A 930 -29.58 -0.55 8.91
N SER A 931 -30.27 -0.60 10.05
CA SER A 931 -31.60 0.00 10.27
C SER A 931 -31.56 1.44 10.76
N GLN A 932 -30.39 1.97 11.17
CA GLN A 932 -30.27 3.32 11.69
C GLN A 932 -29.96 4.34 10.59
N GLU A 933 -30.52 5.53 10.76
CA GLU A 933 -30.49 6.61 9.78
C GLU A 933 -30.13 7.93 10.48
N HIS A 934 -29.17 8.67 9.92
CA HIS A 934 -28.67 9.92 10.47
C HIS A 934 -28.62 11.00 9.39
N ILE A 935 -28.88 12.26 9.78
CA ILE A 935 -28.93 13.41 8.86
C ILE A 935 -28.06 14.53 9.42
N GLU A 936 -27.14 15.04 8.61
CA GLU A 936 -26.21 16.11 8.93
C GLU A 936 -26.23 17.21 7.85
N ARG A 937 -25.78 18.41 8.21
CA ARG A 937 -25.66 19.54 7.29
C ARG A 937 -24.21 19.70 6.83
N LEU A 938 -23.99 19.63 5.52
CA LEU A 938 -22.67 19.82 4.91
C LEU A 938 -22.60 21.19 4.22
N ILE A 939 -21.50 21.91 4.44
CA ILE A 939 -21.23 23.19 3.76
C ILE A 939 -19.97 23.00 2.92
N ILE A 940 -20.09 23.14 1.60
CA ILE A 940 -18.98 23.08 0.64
C ILE A 940 -18.60 24.52 0.30
N GLN A 941 -17.38 24.92 0.70
CA GLN A 941 -16.89 26.31 0.60
C GLN A 941 -16.14 26.64 -0.68
#